data_AF-A0A4V6RGF2-F1
#
_entry.id   AF-A0A4V6RGF2-F1
#
_cell.length_a   1.000
_cell.length_b   1.000
_cell.length_c   1.000
_cell.angle_alpha   90.00
_cell.angle_beta   90.00
_cell.angle_gamma   90.00
#
_symmetry.space_group_name_H-M   'P 1'
#
loop_
_entity.id
_entity.type
_entity.pdbx_description
1 polymer ?
#
loop_
_entity_poly.entity_id
_entity_poly.type
_entity_poly.pdbx_seq_one_letter_code
_entity_poly.pdbx_strand_id
1 'polypeptide(L)'
;MPTLHIAGIEIEFPHEPYDCQLTYMQNLLESLQLGKHAILESPTGTGKTLCLLCTSLAWLSSVTSTSKHTSTSFSDTDACPSFLNRSKVVFASRTHSQLAQAVKVLKRTAYSSRNVSVIGSRDQLCLLPEVTSLDSSSAKIFACRGRVQTRTCDYYRNFDMKRDSLMNTVKAEGVVDIEDLVKLGKSTSCCPYYMSRELKTNAEIIFTPYNYLLDPKIRKLYNIELENTAVIFDEAHNIEQVCEDAASVNLSSSVLAAAIEYLRVVCEVVFSLTAQTQLNDTVPTEDVLDAQSLASYDISRAGEDKLSSLSLERLLALKGQLIELERLLDELQVGVDGFSKSSDFLFDLLGRAGFNAHTKEMALSTIEEVLSVAAAAENLKLRKPKGISEVSEFLKVVFDSKNLSPHSTIFSLLRLPGVDYSHCYRVFAKDEQLSSRGRATADRVWDSRGVGCNQSVTDRTLSYWCLSPGRAMQDLIKERVRCVILTSGTLYPIEPIQSELHMNFPISLQNPHVIKPEQVRLAVITRGKDGIALNSSYATREKPEYRTSLGLTLVEIIQIVPAGLLVFFTSYGMMSQCVDAWKDEQLYDKMLRYKRIFVEPRDKVQFAKVFSDYRDVASGAVPCDVNGAALFAVMRGRASEGLDLADFAGRGVAVLGLPYPPFHDARVRLKMSYLDEQLAELNNHASRSGSDAKAFVASHPTGKKWYNQQAWRAVNQSIGRVIRHHRDFGAIFLCDERFAQVSARSQFPHWMQPSMRVYTNLRAALEETSTFYKRASNLYPTPSTSSSSPYSMLTRSASTTKPIDACITSAPLAGCSSTYPLPRATEVDMFARSLGPQSSDGNSVLANYAGCQTLPDFMPLGGKSSTSSLFDFMDQSACTASQSSSVLREASVNKDENLEVKLLQGRPTKRIKLLRPEAEKLSGSPFFSDPLTYVKAVKSTLTKIDSEHPGGLKLRTFKQAMQSYREYISKITPESSASANVSQVEALHKRLCSIFSSPETSSFVSGATCLLHPSDKPYFHEILQRQTREEPDGRSQQASKKGPSTSVKCSKCGECPARTPLVSACKHVACFGCWRTIIEEQG
;
A
#
# COMPACT_ATOMS: atom_id res chain seq x y z
N MET A 1 16.04 -16.97 -41.91
CA MET A 1 15.74 -15.69 -41.25
C MET A 1 16.30 -14.60 -42.15
N PRO A 2 15.51 -13.62 -42.63
CA PRO A 2 16.06 -12.49 -43.39
C PRO A 2 17.01 -11.65 -42.53
N THR A 3 18.08 -11.16 -43.15
CA THR A 3 19.00 -10.18 -42.55
C THR A 3 18.62 -8.80 -43.06
N LEU A 4 18.29 -7.90 -42.13
CA LEU A 4 17.85 -6.54 -42.40
C LEU A 4 19.01 -5.58 -42.10
N HIS A 5 19.25 -4.62 -42.98
CA HIS A 5 20.20 -3.54 -42.73
C HIS A 5 19.45 -2.27 -42.34
N ILE A 6 19.44 -1.93 -41.05
CA ILE A 6 18.73 -0.76 -40.52
C ILE A 6 19.73 0.12 -39.77
N ALA A 7 19.81 1.40 -40.14
CA ALA A 7 20.72 2.40 -39.55
C ALA A 7 22.17 1.89 -39.30
N GLY A 8 22.71 1.16 -40.28
CA GLY A 8 24.07 0.62 -40.23
C GLY A 8 24.26 -0.63 -39.37
N ILE A 9 23.18 -1.28 -38.90
CA ILE A 9 23.23 -2.50 -38.10
C ILE A 9 22.48 -3.63 -38.82
N GLU A 10 23.10 -4.80 -38.82
CA GLU A 10 22.53 -6.05 -39.33
C GLU A 10 21.64 -6.71 -38.27
N ILE A 11 20.37 -6.91 -38.60
CA ILE A 11 19.36 -7.51 -37.74
C ILE A 11 18.85 -8.78 -38.40
N GLU A 12 19.09 -9.93 -37.76
CA GLU A 12 18.52 -11.21 -38.18
C GLU A 12 17.11 -11.34 -37.63
N PHE A 13 16.11 -11.22 -38.49
CA PHE A 13 14.71 -11.25 -38.08
C PHE A 13 14.08 -12.61 -38.44
N PRO A 14 13.22 -13.22 -37.60
CA PRO A 14 12.69 -14.56 -37.87
C PRO A 14 11.83 -14.69 -39.13
N HIS A 15 11.21 -13.61 -39.58
CA HIS A 15 10.32 -13.56 -40.74
C HIS A 15 10.51 -12.24 -41.51
N GLU A 16 9.82 -12.06 -42.63
CA GLU A 16 9.80 -10.77 -43.30
C GLU A 16 9.04 -9.74 -42.45
N PRO A 17 9.67 -8.62 -42.05
CA PRO A 17 9.07 -7.66 -41.14
C PRO A 17 7.96 -6.85 -41.82
N TYR A 18 6.93 -6.48 -41.07
CA TYR A 18 5.92 -5.51 -41.51
C TYR A 18 6.50 -4.08 -41.53
N ASP A 19 5.90 -3.18 -42.32
CA ASP A 19 6.31 -1.76 -42.37
C ASP A 19 6.33 -1.11 -40.98
N CYS A 20 5.31 -1.38 -40.16
CA CYS A 20 5.26 -0.87 -38.79
C CYS A 20 6.36 -1.46 -37.90
N GLN A 21 6.82 -2.69 -38.16
CA GLN A 21 7.96 -3.29 -37.46
C GLN A 21 9.27 -2.64 -37.89
N LEU A 22 9.45 -2.34 -39.19
CA LEU A 22 10.63 -1.63 -39.68
C LEU A 22 10.77 -0.24 -39.04
N THR A 23 9.69 0.55 -39.02
CA THR A 23 9.67 1.87 -38.36
C THR A 23 9.94 1.75 -36.85
N TYR A 24 9.40 0.71 -36.20
CA TYR A 24 9.65 0.45 -34.79
C TYR A 24 11.12 0.15 -34.52
N MET A 25 11.73 -0.74 -35.31
CA MET A 25 13.14 -1.10 -35.19
C MET A 25 14.06 0.10 -35.46
N GLN A 26 13.73 0.95 -36.44
CA GLN A 26 14.46 2.19 -36.72
C GLN A 26 14.50 3.14 -35.52
N ASN A 27 13.34 3.47 -34.95
CA ASN A 27 13.25 4.40 -33.79
C ASN A 27 13.92 3.82 -32.53
N LEU A 28 13.77 2.52 -32.32
CA LEU A 28 14.44 1.82 -31.23
C LEU A 28 15.97 1.88 -31.38
N LEU A 29 16.47 1.66 -32.60
CA LEU A 29 17.89 1.69 -32.88
C LEU A 29 18.48 3.09 -32.73
N GLU A 30 17.76 4.12 -33.19
CA GLU A 30 18.13 5.52 -32.97
C GLU A 30 18.25 5.84 -31.47
N SER A 31 17.31 5.38 -30.65
CA SER A 31 17.34 5.54 -29.19
C SER A 31 18.58 4.89 -28.56
N LEU A 32 18.89 3.64 -28.96
CA LEU A 32 20.03 2.89 -28.44
C LEU A 32 21.38 3.48 -28.88
N GLN A 33 21.51 3.86 -30.15
CA GLN A 33 22.71 4.47 -30.71
C GLN A 33 22.98 5.84 -30.09
N LEU A 34 21.98 6.73 -30.05
CA LEU A 34 22.14 8.09 -29.53
C LEU A 34 22.09 8.19 -28.00
N GLY A 35 21.68 7.13 -27.29
CA GLY A 35 21.48 7.18 -25.85
C GLY A 35 20.37 8.14 -25.44
N LYS A 36 19.28 8.18 -26.22
CA LYS A 36 18.14 9.07 -25.98
C LYS A 36 16.93 8.28 -25.49
N HIS A 37 16.19 8.80 -24.51
CA HIS A 37 14.95 8.15 -24.06
C HIS A 37 13.91 8.10 -25.18
N ALA A 38 13.10 7.04 -25.20
CA ALA A 38 12.07 6.84 -26.21
C ALA A 38 10.75 6.38 -25.61
N ILE A 39 9.64 6.81 -26.22
CA ILE A 39 8.30 6.28 -25.95
C ILE A 39 7.74 5.71 -27.26
N LEU A 40 7.50 4.40 -27.28
CA LEU A 40 7.13 3.66 -28.48
C LEU A 40 5.78 2.98 -28.25
N GLU A 41 4.71 3.60 -28.74
CA GLU A 41 3.38 3.00 -28.79
C GLU A 41 3.26 2.14 -30.04
N SER A 42 2.87 0.88 -29.86
CA SER A 42 2.56 0.00 -30.99
C SER A 42 1.46 -0.99 -30.62
N PRO A 43 0.39 -1.13 -31.42
CA PRO A 43 -0.75 -1.98 -31.07
C PRO A 43 -0.42 -3.45 -30.76
N THR A 44 -1.35 -4.16 -30.12
CA THR A 44 -1.23 -5.61 -29.91
C THR A 44 -1.15 -6.35 -31.25
N GLY A 45 -0.40 -7.46 -31.29
CA GLY A 45 -0.24 -8.28 -32.50
C GLY A 45 0.73 -7.76 -33.57
N THR A 46 1.38 -6.61 -33.38
CA THR A 46 2.43 -6.11 -34.29
C THR A 46 3.81 -6.76 -34.09
N GLY A 47 3.98 -7.60 -33.06
CA GLY A 47 5.27 -8.24 -32.76
C GLY A 47 6.27 -7.38 -31.97
N LYS A 48 5.80 -6.40 -31.19
CA LYS A 48 6.62 -5.52 -30.32
C LYS A 48 7.80 -6.21 -29.63
N THR A 49 7.53 -7.24 -28.84
CA THR A 49 8.54 -7.96 -28.05
C THR A 49 9.63 -8.55 -28.94
N LEU A 50 9.26 -9.03 -30.14
CA LEU A 50 10.23 -9.55 -31.09
C LEU A 50 11.11 -8.43 -31.67
N CYS A 51 10.52 -7.31 -32.09
CA CYS A 51 11.28 -6.15 -32.56
C CYS A 51 12.23 -5.61 -31.49
N LEU A 52 11.77 -5.53 -30.24
CA LEU A 52 12.57 -5.09 -29.09
C LEU A 52 13.80 -5.97 -28.90
N LEU A 53 13.61 -7.29 -28.84
CA LEU A 53 14.69 -8.24 -28.55
C LEU A 53 15.70 -8.33 -29.70
N CYS A 54 15.24 -8.52 -30.95
CA CYS A 54 16.14 -8.66 -32.10
C CYS A 54 16.99 -7.40 -32.30
N THR A 55 16.36 -6.21 -32.26
CA THR A 55 17.06 -4.94 -32.47
C THR A 55 18.06 -4.65 -31.35
N SER A 56 17.67 -4.88 -30.10
CA SER A 56 18.55 -4.62 -28.94
C SER A 56 19.77 -5.55 -28.93
N LEU A 57 19.58 -6.82 -29.28
CA LEU A 57 20.67 -7.79 -29.33
C LEU A 57 21.57 -7.59 -30.55
N ALA A 58 21.01 -7.22 -31.70
CA ALA A 58 21.78 -6.80 -32.88
C ALA A 58 22.67 -5.58 -32.56
N TRP A 59 22.09 -4.57 -31.89
CA TRP A 59 22.83 -3.39 -31.44
C TRP A 59 23.96 -3.75 -30.48
N LEU A 60 23.69 -4.58 -29.46
CA LEU A 60 24.72 -5.05 -28.53
C LEU A 60 25.87 -5.75 -29.26
N SER A 61 25.55 -6.55 -30.29
CA SER A 61 26.55 -7.21 -31.13
C SER A 61 27.46 -6.21 -31.84
N SER A 62 26.87 -5.22 -32.49
CA SER A 62 27.59 -4.16 -33.19
C SER A 62 28.52 -3.38 -32.25
N VAL A 63 28.05 -3.03 -31.05
CA VAL A 63 28.86 -2.32 -30.04
C VAL A 63 30.02 -3.20 -29.55
N THR A 64 29.78 -4.49 -29.32
CA THR A 64 30.85 -5.42 -28.87
C THR A 64 31.91 -5.67 -29.94
N SER A 65 31.55 -5.72 -31.22
CA SER A 65 32.50 -5.87 -32.33
C SER A 65 33.34 -4.61 -32.53
N THR A 66 32.73 -3.43 -32.42
CA THR A 66 33.44 -2.14 -32.56
C THR A 66 34.49 -1.94 -31.47
N SER A 67 34.21 -2.36 -30.24
CA SER A 67 35.15 -2.26 -29.11
C SER A 67 36.37 -3.20 -29.22
N LYS A 68 36.31 -4.26 -30.03
CA LYS A 68 37.44 -5.18 -30.23
C LYS A 68 38.46 -4.67 -31.25
N HIS A 69 38.05 -3.82 -32.20
CA HIS A 69 38.95 -3.28 -33.22
C HIS A 69 39.77 -2.06 -32.76
N THR A 70 39.32 -1.33 -31.74
CA THR A 70 40.02 -0.15 -31.20
C THR A 70 41.10 -0.47 -30.15
N SER A 71 41.21 -1.74 -29.70
CA SER A 71 42.23 -2.16 -28.72
C SER A 71 43.51 -2.71 -29.35
N THR A 72 43.59 -2.83 -30.68
CA THR A 72 44.76 -3.34 -31.40
C THR A 72 45.76 -2.26 -31.86
N SER A 73 45.61 -1.00 -31.45
CA SER A 73 46.44 0.11 -31.95
C SER A 73 46.87 1.14 -30.89
N PHE A 74 47.22 0.72 -29.67
CA PHE A 74 47.96 1.58 -28.74
C PHE A 74 49.04 0.77 -28.01
N SER A 75 50.28 1.25 -28.15
CA SER A 75 51.49 0.73 -27.53
C SER A 75 51.51 0.95 -26.01
N ASP A 76 52.05 -0.03 -25.30
CA ASP A 76 52.31 -0.04 -23.86
C ASP A 76 53.04 1.22 -23.38
N THR A 77 52.34 2.11 -22.67
CA THR A 77 52.82 2.86 -21.48
C THR A 77 51.71 3.80 -21.02
N ASP A 78 50.84 3.29 -20.14
CA ASP A 78 50.30 3.96 -18.94
C ASP A 78 49.08 3.17 -18.45
N ALA A 79 49.10 2.83 -17.16
CA ALA A 79 48.04 2.10 -16.51
C ALA A 79 46.75 2.95 -16.44
N CYS A 80 45.92 2.90 -17.49
CA CYS A 80 44.54 3.36 -17.42
C CYS A 80 43.69 2.32 -16.66
N PRO A 81 42.82 2.75 -15.73
CA PRO A 81 42.07 1.83 -14.89
C PRO A 81 41.12 0.98 -15.74
N SER A 82 41.18 -0.32 -15.49
CA SER A 82 40.24 -1.37 -15.91
C SER A 82 38.77 -0.92 -15.94
N PHE A 83 38.00 -1.43 -16.93
CA PHE A 83 36.55 -1.28 -17.20
C PHE A 83 36.13 -0.20 -18.22
N LEU A 84 36.41 -0.43 -19.51
CA LEU A 84 35.51 0.03 -20.59
C LEU A 84 34.14 -0.63 -20.34
N ASN A 85 33.20 0.14 -19.77
CA ASN A 85 31.91 -0.37 -19.28
C ASN A 85 31.05 -0.88 -20.45
N ARG A 86 31.04 -2.20 -20.67
CA ARG A 86 30.29 -2.88 -21.74
C ARG A 86 28.80 -2.55 -21.59
N SER A 87 28.19 -1.98 -22.63
CA SER A 87 26.75 -1.70 -22.62
C SER A 87 25.93 -2.97 -22.38
N LYS A 88 24.93 -2.87 -21.51
CA LYS A 88 23.99 -3.94 -21.17
C LYS A 88 22.57 -3.51 -21.54
N VAL A 89 21.67 -4.49 -21.73
CA VAL A 89 20.24 -4.24 -21.89
C VAL A 89 19.50 -4.84 -20.70
N VAL A 90 18.63 -4.07 -20.07
CA VAL A 90 17.71 -4.58 -19.06
C VAL A 90 16.32 -4.55 -19.65
N PHE A 91 15.76 -5.74 -19.88
CA PHE A 91 14.39 -5.91 -20.34
C PHE A 91 13.49 -6.12 -19.13
N ALA A 92 12.56 -5.19 -18.96
CA ALA A 92 11.65 -5.21 -17.85
C ALA A 92 10.20 -5.39 -18.31
N SER A 93 9.40 -6.08 -17.50
CA SER A 93 7.95 -6.20 -17.69
C SER A 93 7.23 -6.20 -16.35
N ARG A 94 5.89 -6.13 -16.36
CA ARG A 94 5.07 -6.04 -15.14
C ARG A 94 5.10 -7.33 -14.33
N THR A 95 5.14 -8.50 -14.97
CA THR A 95 5.06 -9.80 -14.30
C THR A 95 6.10 -10.81 -14.82
N HIS A 96 6.47 -11.77 -13.98
CA HIS A 96 7.35 -12.87 -14.41
C HIS A 96 6.75 -13.73 -15.53
N SER A 97 5.42 -13.89 -15.60
CA SER A 97 4.77 -14.63 -16.68
C SER A 97 5.00 -13.97 -18.05
N GLN A 98 4.99 -12.64 -18.12
CA GLN A 98 5.31 -11.89 -19.34
C GLN A 98 6.79 -11.99 -19.70
N LEU A 99 7.68 -11.96 -18.70
CA LEU A 99 9.11 -12.19 -18.93
C LEU A 99 9.38 -13.60 -19.47
N ALA A 100 8.71 -14.63 -18.92
CA ALA A 100 8.81 -16.00 -19.42
C ALA A 100 8.31 -16.11 -20.88
N GLN A 101 7.27 -15.35 -21.25
CA GLN A 101 6.83 -15.26 -22.64
C GLN A 101 7.87 -14.60 -23.55
N ALA A 102 8.49 -13.50 -23.11
CA ALA A 102 9.56 -12.83 -23.86
C ALA A 102 10.78 -13.73 -24.05
N VAL A 103 11.18 -14.48 -23.01
CA VAL A 103 12.27 -15.47 -23.09
C VAL A 103 11.94 -16.60 -24.07
N LYS A 104 10.70 -17.10 -24.10
CA LYS A 104 10.26 -18.08 -25.10
C LYS A 104 10.30 -17.54 -26.52
N VAL A 105 9.98 -16.26 -26.72
CA VAL A 105 10.15 -15.59 -28.02
C VAL A 105 11.63 -15.53 -28.40
N LEU A 106 12.51 -15.14 -27.46
CA LEU A 106 13.95 -15.06 -27.68
C LEU A 106 14.56 -16.40 -28.12
N LYS A 107 14.16 -17.51 -27.49
CA LYS A 107 14.58 -18.87 -27.85
C LYS A 107 14.32 -19.24 -29.32
N ARG A 108 13.35 -18.58 -29.98
CA ARG A 108 12.97 -18.84 -31.38
C ARG A 108 13.68 -17.93 -32.39
N THR A 109 14.61 -17.10 -31.94
CA THR A 109 15.39 -16.19 -32.76
C THR A 109 16.82 -16.70 -32.95
N ALA A 110 17.57 -16.12 -33.89
CA ALA A 110 18.99 -16.41 -34.05
C ALA A 110 19.86 -15.97 -32.85
N TYR A 111 19.29 -15.14 -31.96
CA TYR A 111 19.95 -14.65 -30.76
C TYR A 111 19.81 -15.58 -29.54
N SER A 112 19.40 -16.83 -29.73
CA SER A 112 19.17 -17.81 -28.65
C SER A 112 20.44 -18.31 -27.94
N SER A 113 21.63 -18.06 -28.50
CA SER A 113 22.92 -18.40 -27.91
C SER A 113 23.51 -17.31 -27.02
N ARG A 114 22.78 -16.20 -26.82
CA ARG A 114 23.23 -15.04 -26.06
C ARG A 114 23.22 -15.28 -24.56
N ASN A 115 24.10 -14.58 -23.84
CA ASN A 115 24.14 -14.64 -22.37
C ASN A 115 22.95 -13.86 -21.79
N VAL A 116 21.96 -14.60 -21.30
CA VAL A 116 20.74 -14.07 -20.69
C VAL A 116 20.70 -14.41 -19.21
N SER A 117 20.17 -13.48 -18.40
CA SER A 117 19.82 -13.76 -17.02
C SER A 117 18.40 -13.34 -16.71
N VAL A 118 17.65 -14.17 -15.98
CA VAL A 118 16.35 -13.82 -15.42
C VAL A 118 16.47 -13.69 -13.90
N ILE A 119 16.15 -12.51 -13.37
CA ILE A 119 16.16 -12.27 -11.92
C ILE A 119 14.82 -12.71 -11.35
N GLY A 120 14.84 -13.52 -10.28
CA GLY A 120 13.66 -13.99 -9.56
C GLY A 120 13.81 -13.88 -8.05
N SER A 121 12.68 -13.90 -7.34
CA SER A 121 12.68 -13.89 -5.88
C SER A 121 13.02 -15.27 -5.31
N ARG A 122 13.31 -15.32 -4.01
CA ARG A 122 13.47 -16.60 -3.28
C ARG A 122 12.16 -17.41 -3.25
N ASP A 123 11.00 -16.77 -3.40
CA ASP A 123 9.72 -17.47 -3.47
C ASP A 123 9.61 -18.35 -4.72
N GLN A 124 10.30 -17.98 -5.79
CA GLN A 124 10.26 -18.68 -7.07
C GLN A 124 11.43 -19.64 -7.26
N LEU A 125 12.61 -19.29 -6.74
CA LEU A 125 13.88 -19.99 -7.02
C LEU A 125 14.39 -20.85 -5.85
N CYS A 126 13.85 -20.73 -4.64
CA CYS A 126 14.30 -21.55 -3.52
C CYS A 126 13.70 -22.97 -3.59
N LEU A 127 14.54 -23.98 -3.38
CA LEU A 127 14.14 -25.39 -3.34
C LEU A 127 14.07 -25.97 -1.92
N LEU A 128 14.52 -25.22 -0.90
CA LEU A 128 14.58 -25.72 0.48
C LEU A 128 13.21 -25.56 1.18
N PRO A 129 12.52 -26.65 1.57
CA PRO A 129 11.17 -26.61 2.10
C PRO A 129 10.99 -25.68 3.31
N GLU A 130 11.92 -25.74 4.27
CA GLU A 130 11.92 -24.92 5.50
C GLU A 130 11.91 -23.41 5.24
N VAL A 131 12.59 -22.97 4.17
CA VAL A 131 12.61 -21.55 3.78
C VAL A 131 11.36 -21.24 2.98
N THR A 132 10.94 -22.13 2.08
CA THR A 132 9.74 -21.88 1.25
C THR A 132 8.45 -21.80 2.05
N SER A 133 8.36 -22.51 3.18
CA SER A 133 7.18 -22.54 4.06
C SER A 133 7.00 -21.28 4.92
N LEU A 134 7.98 -20.37 4.96
CA LEU A 134 7.84 -19.11 5.70
C LEU A 134 6.86 -18.17 4.99
N ASP A 135 6.06 -17.43 5.74
CA ASP A 135 5.02 -16.56 5.15
C ASP A 135 5.58 -15.25 4.56
N SER A 136 6.65 -14.71 5.15
CA SER A 136 7.20 -13.39 4.77
C SER A 136 8.46 -13.49 3.92
N SER A 137 8.53 -12.71 2.83
CA SER A 137 9.73 -12.61 1.97
C SER A 137 10.97 -12.16 2.76
N SER A 138 10.84 -11.24 3.71
CA SER A 138 11.94 -10.79 4.57
C SER A 138 12.47 -11.92 5.46
N ALA A 139 11.57 -12.73 6.02
CA ALA A 139 11.95 -13.91 6.80
C ALA A 139 12.67 -14.95 5.93
N LYS A 140 12.21 -15.19 4.69
CA LYS A 140 12.89 -16.07 3.73
C LYS A 140 14.29 -15.59 3.39
N ILE A 141 14.46 -14.28 3.16
CA ILE A 141 15.76 -13.68 2.86
C ILE A 141 16.72 -13.91 4.02
N PHE A 142 16.28 -13.62 5.25
CA PHE A 142 17.13 -13.76 6.41
C PHE A 142 17.49 -15.23 6.69
N ALA A 143 16.51 -16.12 6.73
CA ALA A 143 16.74 -17.55 6.96
C ALA A 143 17.69 -18.14 5.91
N CYS A 144 17.49 -17.80 4.63
CA CYS A 144 18.39 -18.19 3.55
C CYS A 144 19.82 -17.66 3.76
N ARG A 145 19.97 -16.37 4.12
CA ARG A 145 21.30 -15.77 4.39
C ARG A 145 21.99 -16.43 5.57
N GLY A 146 21.26 -16.69 6.66
CA GLY A 146 21.80 -17.38 7.84
C GLY A 146 22.32 -18.78 7.49
N ARG A 147 21.53 -19.56 6.74
CA ARG A 147 21.92 -20.91 6.29
C ARG A 147 23.11 -20.92 5.32
N VAL A 148 23.21 -19.89 4.47
CA VAL A 148 24.33 -19.72 3.54
C VAL A 148 25.60 -19.36 4.30
N GLN A 149 25.52 -18.43 5.26
CA GLN A 149 26.66 -18.04 6.11
C GLN A 149 27.17 -19.21 6.95
N THR A 150 26.28 -20.01 7.53
CA THR A 150 26.65 -21.22 8.29
C THR A 150 26.95 -22.43 7.42
N ARG A 151 26.89 -22.30 6.08
CA ARG A 151 27.07 -23.39 5.10
C ARG A 151 26.20 -24.63 5.35
N THR A 152 25.03 -24.44 5.96
CA THR A 152 24.05 -25.50 6.26
C THR A 152 23.04 -25.76 5.14
N CYS A 153 23.01 -24.91 4.11
CA CYS A 153 22.15 -25.14 2.94
C CYS A 153 22.82 -26.08 1.93
N ASP A 154 22.31 -27.31 1.80
CA ASP A 154 22.85 -28.31 0.87
C ASP A 154 22.87 -27.83 -0.58
N TYR A 155 21.78 -27.19 -1.04
CA TYR A 155 21.68 -26.66 -2.40
C TYR A 155 22.73 -25.60 -2.71
N TYR A 156 23.03 -24.73 -1.74
CA TYR A 156 24.06 -23.70 -1.91
C TYR A 156 25.46 -24.30 -1.88
N ARG A 157 25.73 -25.23 -0.95
CA ARG A 157 27.01 -25.94 -0.86
C ARG A 157 27.33 -26.67 -2.18
N ASN A 158 26.34 -27.37 -2.74
CA ASN A 158 26.49 -28.07 -4.02
C ASN A 158 26.74 -27.10 -5.19
N PHE A 159 26.06 -25.95 -5.21
CA PHE A 159 26.31 -24.90 -6.20
C PHE A 159 27.74 -24.36 -6.09
N ASP A 160 28.20 -24.05 -4.88
CA ASP A 160 29.54 -23.51 -4.62
C ASP A 160 30.63 -24.49 -5.09
N MET A 161 30.43 -25.79 -4.85
CA MET A 161 31.35 -26.85 -5.31
C MET A 161 31.34 -27.08 -6.83
N LYS A 162 30.18 -26.97 -7.49
CA LYS A 162 30.00 -27.31 -8.92
C LYS A 162 29.87 -26.10 -9.84
N ARG A 163 30.25 -24.92 -9.38
CA ARG A 163 29.96 -23.62 -10.03
C ARG A 163 30.32 -23.59 -11.51
N ASP A 164 31.56 -23.93 -11.87
CA ASP A 164 32.06 -23.79 -13.23
C ASP A 164 31.45 -24.81 -14.20
N SER A 165 31.32 -26.08 -13.77
CA SER A 165 30.69 -27.15 -14.55
C SER A 165 29.22 -26.83 -14.86
N LEU A 166 28.49 -26.29 -13.88
CA LEU A 166 27.09 -25.94 -14.02
C LEU A 166 26.91 -24.76 -14.97
N MET A 167 27.79 -23.75 -14.87
CA MET A 167 27.72 -22.58 -15.73
C MET A 167 28.05 -22.91 -17.19
N ASN A 168 28.94 -23.87 -17.44
CA ASN A 168 29.19 -24.39 -18.78
C ASN A 168 27.98 -25.17 -19.34
N THR A 169 27.28 -25.92 -18.49
CA THR A 169 26.05 -26.63 -18.87
C THR A 169 24.96 -25.64 -19.28
N VAL A 170 24.75 -24.59 -18.47
CA VAL A 170 23.79 -23.53 -18.78
C VAL A 170 24.14 -22.81 -20.08
N LYS A 171 25.42 -22.50 -20.32
CA LYS A 171 25.88 -21.91 -21.58
C LYS A 171 25.62 -22.82 -22.79
N ALA A 172 25.72 -24.14 -22.63
CA ALA A 172 25.42 -25.10 -23.68
C ALA A 172 23.92 -25.22 -23.97
N GLU A 173 23.07 -25.09 -22.95
CA GLU A 173 21.60 -25.09 -23.10
C GLU A 173 21.06 -23.78 -23.71
N GLY A 174 21.84 -22.69 -23.69
CA GLY A 174 21.49 -21.38 -24.27
C GLY A 174 20.68 -20.51 -23.31
N VAL A 175 19.63 -19.86 -23.80
CA VAL A 175 18.76 -19.00 -22.96
C VAL A 175 17.95 -19.84 -21.97
N VAL A 176 18.01 -19.50 -20.68
CA VAL A 176 17.29 -20.20 -19.60
C VAL A 176 16.28 -19.26 -18.90
N ASP A 177 15.08 -19.75 -18.58
CA ASP A 177 14.07 -19.03 -17.78
C ASP A 177 14.04 -19.52 -16.30
N ILE A 178 13.12 -18.98 -15.50
CA ILE A 178 13.01 -19.33 -14.07
C ILE A 178 12.63 -20.81 -13.91
N GLU A 179 11.68 -21.28 -14.71
CA GLU A 179 11.18 -22.65 -14.68
C GLU A 179 12.27 -23.65 -15.06
N ASP A 180 13.08 -23.33 -16.05
CA ASP A 180 14.21 -24.14 -16.49
C ASP A 180 15.33 -24.15 -15.44
N LEU A 181 15.63 -23.01 -14.80
CA LEU A 181 16.56 -22.95 -13.67
C LEU A 181 16.10 -23.81 -12.48
N VAL A 182 14.80 -23.82 -12.19
CA VAL A 182 14.22 -24.65 -11.13
C VAL A 182 14.30 -26.14 -11.49
N LYS A 183 14.03 -26.53 -12.74
CA LYS A 183 14.20 -27.91 -13.22
C LYS A 183 15.65 -28.35 -13.10
N LEU A 184 16.58 -27.50 -13.53
CA LEU A 184 18.02 -27.77 -13.47
C LEU A 184 18.52 -27.87 -12.03
N GLY A 185 18.06 -27.01 -11.12
CA GLY A 185 18.40 -27.11 -9.70
C GLY A 185 17.86 -28.37 -9.04
N LYS A 186 16.68 -28.86 -9.46
CA LYS A 186 16.13 -30.14 -8.98
C LYS A 186 16.94 -31.34 -9.48
N SER A 187 17.35 -31.35 -10.75
CA SER A 187 18.14 -32.47 -11.31
C SER A 187 19.58 -32.49 -10.80
N THR A 188 20.19 -31.33 -10.58
CA THR A 188 21.59 -31.21 -10.15
C THR A 188 21.77 -31.06 -8.63
N SER A 189 20.67 -30.88 -7.90
CA SER A 189 20.64 -30.53 -6.47
C SER A 189 21.45 -29.26 -6.12
N CYS A 190 21.51 -28.30 -7.05
CA CYS A 190 22.15 -26.99 -6.89
C CYS A 190 21.11 -25.89 -6.67
N CYS A 191 21.50 -24.77 -6.05
CA CYS A 191 20.60 -23.66 -5.72
C CYS A 191 20.28 -22.77 -6.93
N PRO A 192 19.03 -22.77 -7.47
CA PRO A 192 18.65 -21.92 -8.61
C PRO A 192 18.80 -20.42 -8.35
N TYR A 193 18.59 -19.99 -7.10
CA TYR A 193 18.68 -18.58 -6.72
C TYR A 193 20.11 -18.03 -6.85
N TYR A 194 21.13 -18.79 -6.46
CA TYR A 194 22.52 -18.35 -6.62
C TYR A 194 23.01 -18.55 -8.06
N MET A 195 22.48 -19.55 -8.78
CA MET A 195 22.72 -19.71 -10.21
C MET A 195 22.28 -18.50 -11.01
N SER A 196 21.06 -17.97 -10.78
CA SER A 196 20.58 -16.79 -11.48
C SER A 196 21.41 -15.53 -11.17
N ARG A 197 21.93 -15.41 -9.95
CA ARG A 197 22.82 -14.31 -9.57
C ARG A 197 24.18 -14.39 -10.26
N GLU A 198 24.73 -15.59 -10.43
CA GLU A 198 26.00 -15.77 -11.16
C GLU A 198 25.83 -15.50 -12.66
N LEU A 199 24.72 -15.96 -13.25
CA LEU A 199 24.38 -15.69 -14.65
C LEU A 199 24.27 -14.18 -14.93
N LYS A 200 23.69 -13.42 -13.99
CA LYS A 200 23.54 -11.97 -14.09
C LYS A 200 24.88 -11.26 -14.28
N THR A 201 25.96 -11.70 -13.63
CA THR A 201 27.27 -11.04 -13.69
C THR A 201 27.81 -10.93 -15.12
N ASN A 202 27.58 -11.97 -15.94
CA ASN A 202 28.06 -12.07 -17.31
C ASN A 202 26.96 -11.88 -18.38
N ALA A 203 25.77 -11.47 -17.97
CA ALA A 203 24.63 -11.32 -18.86
C ALA A 203 24.74 -10.08 -19.74
N GLU A 204 24.43 -10.23 -21.03
CA GLU A 204 24.26 -9.11 -21.96
C GLU A 204 22.87 -8.50 -21.84
N ILE A 205 21.87 -9.36 -21.60
CA ILE A 205 20.48 -8.97 -21.37
C ILE A 205 19.95 -9.55 -20.05
N ILE A 206 19.34 -8.69 -19.25
CA ILE A 206 18.77 -9.06 -17.95
C ILE A 206 17.25 -8.88 -18.00
N PHE A 207 16.51 -9.95 -17.73
CA PHE A 207 15.05 -9.93 -17.58
C PHE A 207 14.67 -9.74 -16.11
N THR A 208 13.89 -8.71 -15.82
CA THR A 208 13.49 -8.39 -14.43
C THR A 208 12.14 -7.69 -14.36
N PRO A 209 11.35 -7.86 -13.30
CA PRO A 209 10.16 -7.05 -13.10
C PRO A 209 10.47 -5.56 -12.89
N TYR A 210 9.53 -4.67 -13.23
CA TYR A 210 9.72 -3.20 -13.08
C TYR A 210 10.04 -2.75 -11.66
N ASN A 211 9.40 -3.35 -10.66
CA ASN A 211 9.59 -2.97 -9.26
C ASN A 211 11.03 -3.21 -8.79
N TYR A 212 11.79 -4.10 -9.43
CA TYR A 212 13.20 -4.32 -9.10
C TYR A 212 14.11 -3.18 -9.57
N LEU A 213 13.65 -2.37 -10.53
CA LEU A 213 14.38 -1.25 -11.09
C LEU A 213 13.97 0.09 -10.47
N LEU A 214 12.65 0.24 -10.27
CA LEU A 214 12.04 1.49 -9.80
C LEU A 214 12.12 1.66 -8.28
N ASP A 215 12.15 0.57 -7.51
CA ASP A 215 12.41 0.63 -6.07
C ASP A 215 13.93 0.61 -5.82
N PRO A 216 14.52 1.70 -5.30
CA PRO A 216 15.96 1.76 -5.02
C PRO A 216 16.41 0.71 -3.99
N LYS A 217 15.54 0.32 -3.06
CA LYS A 217 15.84 -0.69 -2.03
C LYS A 217 16.03 -2.06 -2.66
N ILE A 218 15.10 -2.45 -3.54
CA ILE A 218 15.17 -3.74 -4.26
C ILE A 218 16.36 -3.74 -5.21
N ARG A 219 16.60 -2.63 -5.92
CA ARG A 219 17.75 -2.46 -6.82
C ARG A 219 19.08 -2.71 -6.10
N LYS A 220 19.27 -2.08 -4.93
CA LYS A 220 20.44 -2.29 -4.05
C LYS A 220 20.51 -3.73 -3.54
N LEU A 221 19.39 -4.31 -3.13
CA LEU A 221 19.32 -5.69 -2.62
C LEU A 221 19.80 -6.74 -3.63
N TYR A 222 19.44 -6.57 -4.90
CA TYR A 222 19.85 -7.47 -6.00
C TYR A 222 21.14 -7.00 -6.70
N ASN A 223 21.79 -5.94 -6.21
CA ASN A 223 23.00 -5.33 -6.77
C ASN A 223 22.88 -5.02 -8.28
N ILE A 224 21.73 -4.52 -8.74
CA ILE A 224 21.51 -4.26 -10.18
C ILE A 224 22.21 -2.96 -10.56
N GLU A 225 23.33 -3.09 -11.28
CA GLU A 225 24.09 -1.97 -11.86
C GLU A 225 23.38 -1.48 -13.13
N LEU A 226 23.19 -0.17 -13.23
CA LEU A 226 22.47 0.47 -14.34
C LEU A 226 23.31 1.47 -15.13
N GLU A 227 24.58 1.65 -14.77
CA GLU A 227 25.48 2.55 -15.49
C GLU A 227 25.65 2.10 -16.95
N ASN A 228 25.53 3.04 -17.89
CA ASN A 228 25.60 2.80 -19.34
C ASN A 228 24.70 1.65 -19.85
N THR A 229 23.58 1.41 -19.16
CA THR A 229 22.63 0.33 -19.47
C THR A 229 21.38 0.89 -20.17
N ALA A 230 20.92 0.23 -21.21
CA ALA A 230 19.64 0.54 -21.88
C ALA A 230 18.50 -0.18 -21.14
N VAL A 231 17.55 0.58 -20.57
CA VAL A 231 16.43 0.02 -19.79
C VAL A 231 15.16 0.06 -20.64
N ILE A 232 14.55 -1.09 -20.88
CA ILE A 232 13.34 -1.25 -21.67
C ILE A 232 12.19 -1.65 -20.74
N PHE A 233 11.11 -0.86 -20.72
CA PHE A 233 9.89 -1.18 -20.01
C PHE A 233 8.80 -1.64 -21.01
N ASP A 234 8.53 -2.95 -21.10
CA ASP A 234 7.50 -3.53 -21.99
C ASP A 234 6.18 -3.83 -21.26
N GLU A 235 5.05 -3.36 -21.80
CA GLU A 235 3.74 -3.24 -21.14
C GLU A 235 3.68 -2.10 -20.10
N ALA A 236 4.32 -0.97 -20.39
CA ALA A 236 4.46 0.18 -19.49
C ALA A 236 3.17 1.01 -19.21
N HIS A 237 1.98 0.47 -19.43
CA HIS A 237 0.72 1.22 -19.23
C HIS A 237 0.34 1.44 -17.75
N ASN A 238 0.99 0.75 -16.81
CA ASN A 238 0.84 0.98 -15.36
C ASN A 238 2.08 1.61 -14.71
N ILE A 239 3.06 2.08 -15.50
CA ILE A 239 4.34 2.55 -14.97
C ILE A 239 4.16 3.67 -13.93
N GLU A 240 3.22 4.59 -14.15
CA GLU A 240 2.89 5.69 -13.23
C GLU A 240 2.53 5.16 -11.83
N GLN A 241 1.57 4.22 -11.78
CA GLN A 241 1.11 3.64 -10.52
C GLN A 241 2.24 2.88 -9.80
N VAL A 242 3.06 2.12 -10.54
CA VAL A 242 4.19 1.38 -9.96
C VAL A 242 5.23 2.34 -9.38
N CYS A 243 5.50 3.46 -10.04
CA CYS A 243 6.40 4.50 -9.53
C CYS A 243 5.86 5.16 -8.25
N GLU A 244 4.57 5.50 -8.22
CA GLU A 244 3.93 6.09 -7.04
C GLU A 244 3.91 5.10 -5.86
N ASP A 245 3.57 3.83 -6.13
CA ASP A 245 3.50 2.77 -5.12
C ASP A 245 4.88 2.46 -4.53
N ALA A 246 5.94 2.46 -5.35
CA ALA A 246 7.31 2.23 -4.88
C ALA A 246 7.82 3.30 -3.88
N ALA A 247 7.28 4.51 -3.97
CA ALA A 247 7.62 5.61 -3.07
C ALA A 247 6.58 5.83 -1.94
N SER A 248 5.48 5.08 -1.93
CA SER A 248 4.39 5.25 -0.95
C SER A 248 4.49 4.22 0.17
N VAL A 249 4.02 4.58 1.37
CA VAL A 249 3.99 3.66 2.52
C VAL A 249 2.80 3.94 3.44
N ASN A 250 2.31 2.92 4.12
CA ASN A 250 1.21 3.01 5.08
C ASN A 250 1.64 2.44 6.43
N LEU A 251 1.09 2.98 7.52
CA LEU A 251 1.26 2.50 8.89
C LEU A 251 -0.13 2.42 9.54
N SER A 252 -0.56 1.21 9.90
CA SER A 252 -1.79 1.01 10.67
C SER A 252 -1.51 0.89 12.16
N SER A 253 -2.53 1.20 12.97
CA SER A 253 -2.46 1.06 14.43
C SER A 253 -2.30 -0.41 14.83
N SER A 254 -2.95 -1.33 14.09
CA SER A 254 -2.76 -2.77 14.24
C SER A 254 -1.30 -3.24 14.04
N VAL A 255 -0.60 -2.67 13.05
CA VAL A 255 0.81 -2.98 12.77
C VAL A 255 1.72 -2.42 13.86
N LEU A 256 1.45 -1.20 14.32
CA LEU A 256 2.19 -0.57 15.41
C LEU A 256 2.05 -1.33 16.73
N ALA A 257 0.82 -1.71 17.10
CA ALA A 257 0.55 -2.53 18.27
C ALA A 257 1.28 -3.89 18.21
N ALA A 258 1.26 -4.54 17.04
CA ALA A 258 2.01 -5.78 16.81
C ALA A 258 3.54 -5.59 16.95
N ALA A 259 4.08 -4.44 16.52
CA ALA A 259 5.50 -4.12 16.69
C ALA A 259 5.87 -3.90 18.17
N ILE A 260 5.02 -3.20 18.93
CA ILE A 260 5.20 -2.93 20.37
C ILE A 260 5.17 -4.23 21.17
N GLU A 261 4.20 -5.11 20.92
CA GLU A 261 4.10 -6.40 21.59
C GLU A 261 5.26 -7.32 21.20
N TYR A 262 5.70 -7.28 19.94
CA TYR A 262 6.87 -8.04 19.51
C TYR A 262 8.16 -7.57 20.24
N LEU A 263 8.39 -6.26 20.32
CA LEU A 263 9.54 -5.72 21.08
C LEU A 263 9.45 -6.04 22.57
N ARG A 264 8.25 -6.07 23.15
CA ARG A 264 8.07 -6.53 24.53
C ARG A 264 8.64 -7.94 24.68
N VAL A 265 8.18 -8.91 23.88
CA VAL A 265 8.63 -10.30 23.94
C VAL A 265 10.16 -10.41 23.76
N VAL A 266 10.74 -9.64 22.83
CA VAL A 266 12.21 -9.60 22.65
C VAL A 266 12.90 -9.12 23.92
N CYS A 267 12.42 -8.02 24.53
CA CYS A 267 12.96 -7.55 25.80
C CYS A 267 12.81 -8.58 26.93
N GLU A 268 11.72 -9.34 26.98
CA GLU A 268 11.52 -10.39 28.00
C GLU A 268 12.60 -11.48 27.90
N VAL A 269 12.91 -11.90 26.67
CA VAL A 269 13.91 -12.93 26.40
C VAL A 269 15.32 -12.39 26.71
N VAL A 270 15.66 -11.21 26.21
CA VAL A 270 16.98 -10.59 26.45
C VAL A 270 17.21 -10.37 27.95
N PHE A 271 16.21 -9.85 28.67
CA PHE A 271 16.30 -9.64 30.13
C PHE A 271 16.52 -10.96 30.89
N SER A 272 15.82 -12.03 30.50
CA SER A 272 15.96 -13.34 31.14
C SER A 272 17.37 -13.93 30.93
N LEU A 273 17.95 -13.73 29.74
CA LEU A 273 19.32 -14.18 29.44
C LEU A 273 20.37 -13.37 30.23
N THR A 274 20.24 -12.04 30.26
CA THR A 274 21.17 -11.19 31.02
C THR A 274 21.13 -11.48 32.52
N ALA A 275 19.94 -11.76 33.07
CA ALA A 275 19.78 -12.14 34.48
C ALA A 275 20.42 -13.49 34.81
N GLN A 276 20.42 -14.46 33.87
CA GLN A 276 21.07 -15.76 34.05
C GLN A 276 22.61 -15.64 34.00
N THR A 277 23.16 -14.79 33.13
CA THR A 277 24.62 -14.57 33.06
C THR A 277 25.18 -13.96 34.34
N GLN A 278 24.46 -13.04 34.99
CA GLN A 278 24.90 -12.41 36.26
C GLN A 278 24.85 -13.34 37.47
N LEU A 279 24.01 -14.39 37.45
CA LEU A 279 23.94 -15.40 38.51
C LEU A 279 25.08 -16.42 38.44
N ASN A 280 25.64 -16.67 37.25
CA ASN A 280 26.77 -17.58 37.08
C ASN A 280 28.12 -16.96 37.46
N ASP A 281 28.24 -15.63 37.46
CA ASP A 281 29.48 -14.93 37.87
C ASP A 281 29.62 -14.70 39.39
N THR A 282 28.59 -15.04 40.18
CA THR A 282 28.56 -14.76 41.63
C THR A 282 28.70 -15.98 42.54
N VAL A 283 28.92 -17.18 41.98
CA VAL A 283 29.20 -18.39 42.77
C VAL A 283 30.43 -19.12 42.24
N PRO A 284 31.60 -19.04 42.93
CA PRO A 284 32.66 -20.02 42.71
C PRO A 284 32.17 -21.33 43.34
N THR A 285 31.62 -22.23 42.53
CA THR A 285 31.43 -23.63 42.95
C THR A 285 32.67 -24.41 42.55
N GLU A 286 33.62 -24.50 43.48
CA GLU A 286 34.48 -25.67 43.53
C GLU A 286 33.60 -26.88 43.90
N ASP A 287 33.78 -27.96 43.13
CA ASP A 287 33.33 -29.33 43.39
C ASP A 287 31.83 -29.65 43.35
N VAL A 288 31.29 -29.90 42.15
CA VAL A 288 30.56 -31.15 41.86
C VAL A 288 30.91 -31.64 40.45
N LEU A 289 31.46 -32.86 40.42
CA LEU A 289 31.84 -33.65 39.25
C LEU A 289 30.63 -33.99 38.35
N ASP A 290 30.93 -34.24 37.07
CA ASP A 290 30.07 -34.75 35.99
C ASP A 290 29.11 -33.77 35.29
N ALA A 291 29.68 -32.96 34.39
CA ALA A 291 28.99 -32.43 33.21
C ALA A 291 29.91 -32.30 31.97
N GLN A 292 30.94 -33.13 31.88
CA GLN A 292 31.92 -33.11 30.78
C GLN A 292 31.55 -34.01 29.58
N SER A 293 30.28 -34.43 29.47
CA SER A 293 29.80 -35.37 28.45
C SER A 293 28.66 -34.84 27.57
N LEU A 294 28.46 -33.52 27.50
CA LEU A 294 27.53 -32.87 26.55
C LEU A 294 28.12 -31.65 25.81
N ALA A 295 29.42 -31.38 25.98
CA ALA A 295 30.10 -30.24 25.34
C ALA A 295 30.76 -30.60 23.98
N SER A 296 30.24 -31.61 23.28
CA SER A 296 30.71 -31.99 21.95
C SER A 296 29.53 -32.07 20.99
N TYR A 297 29.49 -31.13 20.05
CA TYR A 297 28.53 -31.00 18.94
C TYR A 297 27.13 -30.49 19.28
N ASP A 298 27.02 -29.24 19.72
CA ASP A 298 25.78 -28.49 19.51
C ASP A 298 26.02 -27.21 18.71
N ILE A 299 25.44 -27.17 17.51
CA ILE A 299 25.51 -26.09 16.52
C ILE A 299 24.51 -24.96 16.88
N SER A 300 23.81 -25.07 18.01
CA SER A 300 22.76 -24.17 18.52
C SER A 300 23.23 -22.81 19.08
N ARG A 301 24.52 -22.64 19.40
CA ARG A 301 25.03 -21.43 20.08
C ARG A 301 25.12 -20.14 19.25
N ALA A 302 25.08 -20.21 17.92
CA ALA A 302 25.21 -19.01 17.08
C ALA A 302 24.03 -18.02 17.21
N GLY A 303 22.88 -18.48 17.73
CA GLY A 303 21.74 -17.62 18.05
C GLY A 303 21.89 -16.89 19.38
N GLU A 304 22.42 -17.57 20.40
CA GLU A 304 22.55 -17.05 21.77
C GLU A 304 23.56 -15.90 21.85
N ASP A 305 24.71 -16.01 21.17
CA ASP A 305 25.73 -14.94 21.10
C ASP A 305 25.22 -13.65 20.45
N LYS A 306 24.25 -13.77 19.53
CA LYS A 306 23.61 -12.61 18.87
C LYS A 306 22.54 -11.97 19.76
N LEU A 307 21.84 -12.75 20.59
CA LEU A 307 20.88 -12.20 21.55
C LEU A 307 21.56 -11.36 22.63
N SER A 308 22.76 -11.75 23.09
CA SER A 308 23.56 -10.96 24.04
C SER A 308 24.11 -9.65 23.47
N SER A 309 24.13 -9.50 22.14
CA SER A 309 24.58 -8.27 21.48
C SER A 309 23.52 -7.15 21.48
N LEU A 310 22.26 -7.49 21.76
CA LEU A 310 21.17 -6.51 21.83
C LEU A 310 21.24 -5.72 23.14
N SER A 311 21.51 -4.41 23.05
CA SER A 311 21.41 -3.52 24.20
C SER A 311 19.96 -3.36 24.64
N LEU A 312 19.67 -3.74 25.89
CA LEU A 312 18.35 -3.58 26.50
C LEU A 312 17.90 -2.11 26.51
N GLU A 313 18.81 -1.17 26.71
CA GLU A 313 18.52 0.27 26.70
C GLU A 313 18.01 0.74 25.33
N ARG A 314 18.66 0.31 24.24
CA ARG A 314 18.26 0.63 22.86
C ARG A 314 16.88 0.06 22.52
N LEU A 315 16.60 -1.18 22.97
CA LEU A 315 15.29 -1.81 22.77
C LEU A 315 14.17 -1.10 23.52
N LEU A 316 14.43 -0.69 24.77
CA LEU A 316 13.48 0.05 25.60
C LEU A 316 13.21 1.45 25.04
N ALA A 317 14.25 2.15 24.58
CA ALA A 317 14.11 3.45 23.92
C ALA A 317 13.23 3.35 22.67
N LEU A 318 13.51 2.37 21.79
CA LEU A 318 12.70 2.13 20.59
C LEU A 318 11.24 1.79 20.94
N LYS A 319 11.03 0.90 21.92
CA LYS A 319 9.69 0.56 22.40
C LYS A 319 8.94 1.79 22.93
N GLY A 320 9.63 2.66 23.68
CA GLY A 320 9.08 3.92 24.18
C GLY A 320 8.65 4.87 23.06
N GLN A 321 9.49 5.04 22.03
CA GLN A 321 9.17 5.86 20.86
C GLN A 321 7.94 5.34 20.11
N LEU A 322 7.80 4.02 19.95
CA LEU A 322 6.64 3.41 19.28
C LEU A 322 5.35 3.55 20.10
N ILE A 323 5.42 3.45 21.42
CA ILE A 323 4.27 3.69 22.31
C ILE A 323 3.84 5.16 22.23
N GLU A 324 4.80 6.10 22.21
CA GLU A 324 4.47 7.52 22.07
C GLU A 324 3.88 7.82 20.69
N LEU A 325 4.37 7.17 19.62
CA LEU A 325 3.77 7.26 18.31
C LEU A 325 2.32 6.73 18.30
N GLU A 326 2.05 5.62 18.97
CA GLU A 326 0.69 5.06 19.10
C GLU A 326 -0.23 6.05 19.82
N ARG A 327 0.22 6.63 20.93
CA ARG A 327 -0.51 7.66 21.69
C ARG A 327 -0.84 8.87 20.82
N LEU A 328 0.15 9.39 20.09
CA LEU A 328 -0.01 10.55 19.21
C LEU A 328 -0.93 10.25 18.03
N LEU A 329 -0.87 9.04 17.48
CA LEU A 329 -1.78 8.60 16.44
C LEU A 329 -3.21 8.56 16.94
N ASP A 330 -3.48 8.03 18.15
CA ASP A 330 -4.82 7.93 18.74
C ASP A 330 -5.44 9.31 19.04
N GLU A 331 -4.63 10.31 19.39
CA GLU A 331 -5.09 11.68 19.66
C GLU A 331 -5.54 12.45 18.40
N LEU A 332 -5.26 11.94 17.20
CA LEU A 332 -5.68 12.59 15.96
C LEU A 332 -7.20 12.58 15.81
N GLN A 333 -7.77 13.76 15.51
CA GLN A 333 -9.18 13.89 15.18
C GLN A 333 -9.41 13.53 13.71
N VAL A 334 -9.85 12.30 13.47
CA VAL A 334 -10.14 11.79 12.12
C VAL A 334 -11.65 11.84 11.86
N GLY A 335 -12.06 12.58 10.83
CA GLY A 335 -13.45 12.59 10.37
C GLY A 335 -13.82 11.32 9.60
N VAL A 336 -15.11 11.16 9.27
CA VAL A 336 -15.64 9.97 8.55
C VAL A 336 -14.92 9.72 7.21
N ASP A 337 -14.58 10.78 6.49
CA ASP A 337 -13.89 10.72 5.20
C ASP A 337 -12.35 10.73 5.31
N GLY A 338 -11.82 10.70 6.54
CA GLY A 338 -10.41 10.92 6.82
C GLY A 338 -10.00 12.39 6.73
N PHE A 339 -8.70 12.67 6.90
CA PHE A 339 -8.12 13.99 6.67
C PHE A 339 -6.84 13.91 5.85
N SER A 340 -6.49 15.00 5.17
CA SER A 340 -5.24 15.15 4.42
C SER A 340 -4.40 16.32 4.94
N LYS A 341 -3.08 16.15 4.97
CA LYS A 341 -2.08 17.16 5.38
C LYS A 341 -0.83 17.10 4.49
N SER A 342 0.00 18.14 4.56
CA SER A 342 1.34 18.15 3.96
C SER A 342 2.28 17.20 4.70
N SER A 343 3.42 16.90 4.08
CA SER A 343 4.50 16.09 4.66
C SER A 343 5.00 16.63 6.00
N ASP A 344 4.97 17.94 6.23
CA ASP A 344 5.46 18.59 7.46
C ASP A 344 4.75 18.08 8.71
N PHE A 345 3.45 17.82 8.59
CA PHE A 345 2.65 17.26 9.67
C PHE A 345 3.18 15.90 10.13
N LEU A 346 3.59 15.03 9.19
CA LEU A 346 4.14 13.72 9.53
C LEU A 346 5.49 13.84 10.22
N PHE A 347 6.34 14.76 9.77
CA PHE A 347 7.64 14.98 10.40
C PHE A 347 7.53 15.57 11.80
N ASP A 348 6.58 16.46 12.05
CA ASP A 348 6.27 16.97 13.40
C ASP A 348 5.74 15.85 14.29
N LEU A 349 4.81 15.03 13.78
CA LEU A 349 4.26 13.88 14.50
C LEU A 349 5.37 12.88 14.91
N LEU A 350 6.21 12.49 13.96
CA LEU A 350 7.35 11.59 14.22
C LEU A 350 8.37 12.23 15.15
N GLY A 351 8.65 13.52 14.99
CA GLY A 351 9.56 14.27 15.86
C GLY A 351 9.12 14.27 17.32
N ARG A 352 7.81 14.45 17.57
CA ARG A 352 7.22 14.36 18.92
C ARG A 352 7.30 12.95 19.51
N ALA A 353 7.18 11.91 18.67
CA ALA A 353 7.40 10.53 19.08
C ALA A 353 8.88 10.17 19.32
N GLY A 354 9.81 11.11 19.08
CA GLY A 354 11.25 10.90 19.23
C GLY A 354 11.94 10.37 17.98
N PHE A 355 11.25 10.24 16.84
CA PHE A 355 11.83 9.90 15.54
C PHE A 355 12.21 11.19 14.77
N ASN A 356 13.50 11.49 14.73
CA ASN A 356 14.07 12.63 14.01
C ASN A 356 15.26 12.18 13.15
N ALA A 357 15.86 13.10 12.40
CA ALA A 357 16.96 12.78 11.49
C ALA A 357 18.20 12.19 12.19
N HIS A 358 18.40 12.47 13.49
CA HIS A 358 19.52 11.97 14.28
C HIS A 358 19.20 10.62 14.94
N THR A 359 17.96 10.42 15.42
CA THR A 359 17.55 9.18 16.08
C THR A 359 17.17 8.06 15.10
N LYS A 360 16.87 8.39 13.83
CA LYS A 360 16.45 7.39 12.83
C LYS A 360 17.47 6.29 12.63
N GLU A 361 18.77 6.60 12.60
CA GLU A 361 19.81 5.62 12.29
C GLU A 361 19.94 4.60 13.43
N MET A 362 19.89 5.10 14.67
CA MET A 362 19.86 4.25 15.86
C MET A 362 18.59 3.38 15.91
N ALA A 363 17.42 3.95 15.62
CA ALA A 363 16.16 3.20 15.59
C ALA A 363 16.18 2.11 14.50
N LEU A 364 16.59 2.44 13.27
CA LEU A 364 16.68 1.49 12.16
C LEU A 364 17.72 0.40 12.40
N SER A 365 18.90 0.74 12.92
CA SER A 365 19.93 -0.23 13.31
C SER A 365 19.42 -1.19 14.38
N THR A 366 18.73 -0.67 15.40
CA THR A 366 18.15 -1.51 16.46
C THR A 366 17.07 -2.44 15.90
N ILE A 367 16.22 -1.96 15.00
CA ILE A 367 15.23 -2.81 14.31
C ILE A 367 15.92 -3.90 13.47
N GLU A 368 17.00 -3.58 12.76
CA GLU A 368 17.74 -4.54 11.94
C GLU A 368 18.42 -5.62 12.80
N GLU A 369 18.97 -5.26 13.95
CA GLU A 369 19.50 -6.22 14.93
C GLU A 369 18.40 -7.14 15.47
N VAL A 370 17.23 -6.59 15.81
CA VAL A 370 16.05 -7.36 16.28
C VAL A 370 15.56 -8.32 15.20
N LEU A 371 15.46 -7.87 13.95
CA LEU A 371 15.10 -8.72 12.81
C LEU A 371 16.14 -9.82 12.57
N SER A 372 17.41 -9.52 12.84
CA SER A 372 18.50 -10.48 12.73
C SER A 372 18.39 -11.60 13.77
N VAL A 373 18.09 -11.24 15.01
CA VAL A 373 17.83 -12.20 16.08
C VAL A 373 16.58 -13.04 15.81
N ALA A 374 15.49 -12.41 15.39
CA ALA A 374 14.19 -13.05 15.12
C ALA A 374 14.31 -14.28 14.21
N ALA A 375 15.16 -14.19 13.20
CA ALA A 375 15.28 -15.20 12.18
C ALA A 375 16.48 -16.15 12.38
N ALA A 376 17.33 -15.89 13.37
CA ALA A 376 18.26 -16.87 13.93
C ALA A 376 17.64 -17.70 15.07
N ALA A 377 16.59 -17.19 15.73
CA ALA A 377 15.98 -17.82 16.88
C ALA A 377 15.17 -19.09 16.53
N GLU A 378 15.42 -20.17 17.28
CA GLU A 378 14.59 -21.37 17.25
C GLU A 378 13.28 -21.21 18.04
N ASN A 379 13.21 -20.19 18.90
CA ASN A 379 12.05 -19.89 19.71
C ASN A 379 10.85 -19.45 18.84
N LEU A 380 9.79 -20.27 18.82
CA LEU A 380 8.55 -20.03 18.08
C LEU A 380 7.93 -18.65 18.34
N LYS A 381 8.14 -18.07 19.54
CA LYS A 381 7.62 -16.74 19.90
C LYS A 381 8.35 -15.59 19.19
N LEU A 382 9.62 -15.78 18.82
CA LEU A 382 10.45 -14.77 18.16
C LEU A 382 10.39 -14.83 16.61
N ARG A 383 9.68 -15.82 16.04
CA ARG A 383 9.65 -16.03 14.58
C ARG A 383 8.68 -15.13 13.81
N LYS A 384 7.89 -14.28 14.47
CA LYS A 384 6.85 -13.45 13.82
C LYS A 384 7.12 -11.94 13.91
N PRO A 385 8.17 -11.40 13.27
CA PRO A 385 8.49 -9.97 13.34
C PRO A 385 7.66 -9.09 12.38
N LYS A 386 6.41 -9.45 12.05
CA LYS A 386 5.66 -8.77 10.98
C LYS A 386 5.51 -7.27 11.24
N GLY A 387 5.04 -6.88 12.44
CA GLY A 387 4.86 -5.47 12.80
C GLY A 387 6.14 -4.65 12.74
N ILE A 388 7.24 -5.14 13.34
CA ILE A 388 8.50 -4.40 13.39
C ILE A 388 9.15 -4.22 12.00
N SER A 389 8.96 -5.19 11.10
CA SER A 389 9.45 -5.08 9.72
C SER A 389 8.73 -3.99 8.91
N GLU A 390 7.42 -3.85 9.09
CA GLU A 390 6.60 -2.83 8.41
C GLU A 390 6.90 -1.42 8.97
N VAL A 391 7.12 -1.31 10.28
CA VAL A 391 7.58 -0.04 10.91
C VAL A 391 8.95 0.38 10.36
N SER A 392 9.89 -0.56 10.19
CA SER A 392 11.20 -0.28 9.57
C SER A 392 11.03 0.29 8.16
N GLU A 393 10.14 -0.32 7.37
CA GLU A 393 9.87 0.11 6.01
C GLU A 393 9.26 1.51 5.97
N PHE A 394 8.30 1.80 6.84
CA PHE A 394 7.69 3.12 7.01
C PHE A 394 8.74 4.20 7.30
N LEU A 395 9.57 3.99 8.33
CA LEU A 395 10.62 4.94 8.70
C LEU A 395 11.64 5.14 7.57
N LYS A 396 12.03 4.07 6.87
CA LYS A 396 12.94 4.16 5.73
C LYS A 396 12.38 5.06 4.62
N VAL A 397 11.12 4.88 4.22
CA VAL A 397 10.52 5.72 3.15
C VAL A 397 10.39 7.18 3.59
N VAL A 398 9.87 7.42 4.79
CA VAL A 398 9.59 8.78 5.28
C VAL A 398 10.88 9.59 5.45
N PHE A 399 11.98 8.98 5.90
CA PHE A 399 13.24 9.70 6.10
C PHE A 399 14.18 9.69 4.88
N ASP A 400 13.96 8.83 3.89
CA ASP A 400 14.69 8.89 2.62
C ASP A 400 14.26 10.09 1.76
N SER A 401 13.03 10.59 1.94
CA SER A 401 12.52 11.77 1.25
C SER A 401 13.19 13.09 1.68
N LYS A 402 13.88 13.13 2.84
CA LYS A 402 14.54 14.33 3.39
C LYS A 402 16.04 14.46 3.13
N ASN A 403 16.69 13.47 2.52
CA ASN A 403 18.11 13.57 2.21
C ASN A 403 18.33 14.40 0.94
N LEU A 404 18.20 15.73 0.97
CA LEU A 404 18.89 16.69 0.07
C LEU A 404 18.68 18.14 0.58
N SER A 405 19.73 18.95 0.46
CA SER A 405 19.98 20.27 1.07
C SER A 405 18.86 21.34 0.95
N PRO A 406 18.77 22.30 1.90
CA PRO A 406 17.73 23.34 1.97
C PRO A 406 17.93 24.52 1.00
N HIS A 407 18.36 24.28 -0.23
CA HIS A 407 18.35 25.28 -1.30
C HIS A 407 18.29 24.61 -2.68
N SER A 408 17.10 24.28 -3.17
CA SER A 408 16.84 24.43 -4.60
C SER A 408 15.35 24.58 -4.87
N THR A 409 15.02 25.66 -5.55
CA THR A 409 13.71 26.00 -6.07
C THR A 409 13.19 24.91 -7.01
N ILE A 410 11.90 24.62 -6.93
CA ILE A 410 11.08 23.59 -7.61
C ILE A 410 11.16 23.58 -9.16
N PHE A 411 12.01 24.41 -9.76
CA PHE A 411 12.14 24.54 -11.21
C PHE A 411 13.61 24.63 -11.62
N SER A 412 14.20 23.50 -12.01
CA SER A 412 15.26 23.51 -13.02
C SER A 412 14.88 22.54 -14.13
N LEU A 413 14.28 23.10 -15.18
CA LEU A 413 13.78 22.41 -16.37
C LEU A 413 14.87 21.66 -17.17
N LEU A 414 16.15 21.73 -16.79
CA LEU A 414 17.26 21.10 -17.50
C LEU A 414 18.40 20.73 -16.51
N ARG A 415 18.66 19.42 -16.32
CA ARG A 415 19.90 18.79 -15.75
C ARG A 415 20.36 19.17 -14.32
N LEU A 416 20.15 18.23 -13.36
CA LEU A 416 20.90 17.93 -12.09
C LEU A 416 21.01 19.05 -11.01
N PRO A 417 21.54 18.76 -9.80
CA PRO A 417 21.01 18.04 -8.63
C PRO A 417 20.38 18.97 -7.56
N GLY A 418 19.43 18.46 -6.74
CA GLY A 418 18.92 19.19 -5.56
C GLY A 418 17.41 19.19 -5.32
N VAL A 419 16.61 18.42 -6.07
CA VAL A 419 15.13 18.53 -6.08
C VAL A 419 14.52 18.20 -4.71
N ASP A 420 13.79 19.15 -4.12
CA ASP A 420 12.94 18.91 -2.95
C ASP A 420 11.68 18.13 -3.39
N TYR A 421 11.53 16.90 -2.88
CA TYR A 421 10.40 16.04 -3.18
C TYR A 421 9.26 16.16 -2.17
N SER A 422 9.37 17.01 -1.15
CA SER A 422 8.36 17.20 -0.10
C SER A 422 6.96 17.45 -0.67
N HIS A 423 6.89 18.22 -1.76
CA HIS A 423 5.67 18.57 -2.49
C HIS A 423 5.01 17.39 -3.21
N CYS A 424 5.76 16.33 -3.52
CA CYS A 424 5.24 15.14 -4.19
C CYS A 424 4.39 14.26 -3.26
N TYR A 425 4.46 14.48 -1.94
CA TYR A 425 3.81 13.61 -0.96
C TYR A 425 2.60 14.27 -0.31
N ARG A 426 1.63 13.44 0.07
CA ARG A 426 0.51 13.82 0.92
C ARG A 426 0.35 12.81 2.04
N VAL A 427 0.02 13.32 3.23
CA VAL A 427 -0.26 12.51 4.41
C VAL A 427 -1.78 12.37 4.53
N PHE A 428 -2.29 11.15 4.55
CA PHE A 428 -3.71 10.86 4.68
C PHE A 428 -3.95 9.94 5.87
N ALA A 429 -4.92 10.26 6.72
CA ALA A 429 -5.31 9.42 7.85
C ALA A 429 -6.80 9.09 7.79
N LYS A 430 -7.13 7.81 8.00
CA LYS A 430 -8.51 7.32 8.01
C LYS A 430 -8.69 6.23 9.07
N ASP A 431 -9.85 6.24 9.70
CA ASP A 431 -10.28 5.19 10.61
C ASP A 431 -11.08 4.14 9.82
N GLU A 432 -10.60 2.90 9.82
CA GLU A 432 -11.33 1.77 9.25
C GLU A 432 -12.09 1.03 10.35
N GLN A 433 -13.37 0.74 10.09
CA GLN A 433 -14.16 -0.09 10.99
C GLN A 433 -13.82 -1.57 10.74
N LEU A 434 -13.22 -2.22 11.73
CA LEU A 434 -12.99 -3.66 11.69
C LEU A 434 -14.34 -4.39 11.72
N SER A 435 -14.74 -5.01 10.60
CA SER A 435 -15.90 -5.91 10.58
C SER A 435 -15.63 -7.12 11.48
N SER A 436 -16.65 -7.57 12.21
CA SER A 436 -16.61 -8.59 13.28
C SER A 436 -16.31 -10.03 12.82
N ARG A 437 -15.40 -10.23 11.85
CA ARG A 437 -14.94 -11.54 11.39
C ARG A 437 -13.44 -11.69 11.62
N GLY A 438 -13.09 -12.03 12.86
CA GLY A 438 -11.74 -12.43 13.25
C GLY A 438 -11.23 -11.76 14.52
N ARG A 439 -11.85 -12.02 15.68
CA ARG A 439 -11.19 -11.75 16.97
C ARG A 439 -10.10 -12.80 17.19
N ALA A 440 -8.92 -12.54 16.66
CA ALA A 440 -7.69 -13.13 17.14
C ALA A 440 -6.59 -12.06 17.06
N THR A 441 -6.06 -11.70 18.23
CA THR A 441 -4.83 -10.93 18.46
C THR A 441 -4.77 -9.47 17.99
N ALA A 442 -5.75 -8.64 18.38
CA ALA A 442 -5.60 -7.19 18.38
C ALA A 442 -6.11 -6.62 19.71
N ASP A 443 -5.47 -7.01 20.82
CA ASP A 443 -5.64 -6.29 22.08
C ASP A 443 -4.79 -5.03 21.98
N ARG A 444 -5.44 -3.86 21.83
CA ARG A 444 -4.76 -2.58 21.96
C ARG A 444 -4.24 -2.47 23.38
N VAL A 445 -2.96 -2.17 23.53
CA VAL A 445 -2.30 -2.04 24.84
C VAL A 445 -2.96 -0.95 25.70
N TRP A 446 -3.65 0.01 25.05
CA TRP A 446 -4.36 1.11 25.70
C TRP A 446 -5.83 0.83 26.09
N ASP A 447 -6.49 -0.17 25.49
CA ASP A 447 -7.93 -0.45 25.72
C ASP A 447 -8.22 -1.32 26.94
N SER A 448 -7.27 -1.44 27.87
CA SER A 448 -7.50 -2.09 29.17
C SER A 448 -8.41 -1.28 30.12
N ARG A 449 -9.30 -0.42 29.60
CA ARG A 449 -10.42 0.18 30.33
C ARG A 449 -11.58 -0.80 30.31
N GLY A 450 -12.06 -1.14 31.50
CA GLY A 450 -12.93 -2.28 31.74
C GLY A 450 -14.22 -2.34 30.91
N VAL A 451 -14.67 -3.58 30.73
CA VAL A 451 -16.07 -4.04 30.64
C VAL A 451 -17.09 -2.91 30.70
N GLY A 452 -17.67 -2.56 29.55
CA GLY A 452 -18.84 -1.70 29.49
C GLY A 452 -18.94 -0.72 28.32
N CYS A 453 -18.54 -1.06 27.10
CA CYS A 453 -19.10 -0.39 25.91
C CYS A 453 -18.89 -1.23 24.64
N ASN A 454 -19.95 -1.40 23.85
CA ASN A 454 -19.89 -1.88 22.47
C ASN A 454 -19.23 -0.82 21.55
N GLN A 455 -18.01 -0.38 21.85
CA GLN A 455 -17.25 0.49 20.94
C GLN A 455 -16.50 -0.37 19.92
N SER A 456 -16.79 -0.14 18.63
CA SER A 456 -16.04 -0.73 17.53
C SER A 456 -14.57 -0.32 17.63
N VAL A 457 -13.65 -1.28 17.70
CA VAL A 457 -12.21 -1.00 17.60
C VAL A 457 -11.93 -0.40 16.22
N THR A 458 -11.50 0.86 16.16
CA THR A 458 -11.30 1.63 14.92
C THR A 458 -9.85 1.55 14.46
N ASP A 459 -9.51 0.70 13.49
CA ASP A 459 -8.11 0.61 13.02
C ASP A 459 -7.74 1.86 12.21
N ARG A 460 -6.89 2.71 12.79
CA ARG A 460 -6.45 3.96 12.16
C ARG A 460 -5.25 3.66 11.26
N THR A 461 -5.38 4.05 10.00
CA THR A 461 -4.31 3.93 9.01
C THR A 461 -3.78 5.31 8.64
N LEU A 462 -2.49 5.52 8.87
CA LEU A 462 -1.74 6.68 8.45
C LEU A 462 -0.97 6.36 7.17
N SER A 463 -1.22 7.11 6.12
CA SER A 463 -0.71 6.88 4.77
C SER A 463 0.19 8.03 4.33
N TYR A 464 1.38 7.71 3.84
CA TYR A 464 2.31 8.66 3.24
C TYR A 464 2.45 8.32 1.75
N TRP A 465 1.68 9.02 0.91
CA TRP A 465 1.56 8.70 -0.51
C TRP A 465 2.34 9.66 -1.37
N CYS A 466 3.19 9.12 -2.25
CA CYS A 466 3.78 9.86 -3.35
C CYS A 466 2.77 9.94 -4.50
N LEU A 467 2.48 11.15 -4.98
CA LEU A 467 1.54 11.42 -6.06
C LEU A 467 2.24 11.80 -7.38
N SER A 468 3.58 11.81 -7.40
CA SER A 468 4.37 12.04 -8.62
C SER A 468 5.15 10.78 -9.00
N PRO A 469 4.86 10.16 -10.16
CA PRO A 469 5.65 9.04 -10.63
C PRO A 469 7.05 9.46 -11.11
N GLY A 470 7.28 10.74 -11.40
CA GLY A 470 8.58 11.25 -11.83
C GLY A 470 9.69 11.14 -10.77
N ARG A 471 9.35 11.06 -9.48
CA ARG A 471 10.34 10.82 -8.40
C ARG A 471 11.13 9.54 -8.63
N ALA A 472 10.44 8.41 -8.81
CA ALA A 472 11.09 7.11 -9.02
C ALA A 472 11.88 7.08 -10.34
N MET A 473 11.36 7.70 -11.40
CA MET A 473 12.06 7.80 -12.69
C MET A 473 13.33 8.65 -12.61
N GLN A 474 13.31 9.75 -11.86
CA GLN A 474 14.51 10.55 -11.63
C GLN A 474 15.57 9.76 -10.85
N ASP A 475 15.16 8.96 -9.85
CA ASP A 475 16.07 8.09 -9.11
C ASP A 475 16.62 6.94 -9.97
N LEU A 476 15.95 6.56 -11.06
CA LEU A 476 16.49 5.67 -12.09
C LEU A 476 17.51 6.39 -12.99
N ILE A 477 17.21 7.63 -13.42
CA ILE A 477 18.10 8.43 -14.28
C ILE A 477 19.41 8.79 -13.56
N LYS A 478 19.36 9.03 -12.24
CA LYS A 478 20.53 9.30 -11.39
C LYS A 478 21.58 8.18 -11.44
N GLU A 479 21.18 6.94 -11.75
CA GLU A 479 22.08 5.79 -11.90
C GLU A 479 22.86 5.78 -13.23
N ARG A 480 22.82 6.88 -14.01
CA ARG A 480 23.54 7.03 -15.28
C ARG A 480 23.17 5.97 -16.32
N VAL A 481 21.88 5.64 -16.40
CA VAL A 481 21.33 4.82 -17.49
C VAL A 481 21.61 5.44 -18.85
N ARG A 482 21.90 4.61 -19.85
CA ARG A 482 22.15 5.07 -21.22
C ARG A 482 20.89 5.66 -21.85
N CYS A 483 19.79 4.92 -21.78
CA CYS A 483 18.48 5.35 -22.24
C CYS A 483 17.38 4.57 -21.51
N VAL A 484 16.18 5.11 -21.56
CA VAL A 484 14.96 4.48 -21.01
C VAL A 484 13.96 4.45 -22.14
N ILE A 485 13.48 3.25 -22.47
CA ILE A 485 12.54 3.00 -23.56
C ILE A 485 11.24 2.51 -22.94
N LEU A 486 10.17 3.29 -23.07
CA LEU A 486 8.83 2.90 -22.64
C LEU A 486 8.06 2.37 -23.84
N THR A 487 7.49 1.18 -23.72
CA THR A 487 6.66 0.62 -24.80
C THR A 487 5.48 -0.16 -24.27
N SER A 488 4.35 -0.01 -24.98
CA SER A 488 3.11 -0.73 -24.70
C SER A 488 2.14 -0.53 -25.87
N GLY A 489 1.17 -1.44 -26.00
CA GLY A 489 0.11 -1.31 -27.01
C GLY A 489 -1.09 -0.47 -26.60
N THR A 490 -1.05 0.14 -25.42
CA THR A 490 -2.18 0.91 -24.86
C THR A 490 -1.71 2.18 -24.13
N LEU A 491 -0.61 2.81 -24.59
CA LEU A 491 -0.10 4.06 -24.01
C LEU A 491 -0.89 5.29 -24.46
N TYR A 492 -1.79 5.15 -25.44
CA TYR A 492 -2.53 6.25 -26.03
C TYR A 492 -3.58 6.86 -25.06
N PRO A 493 -3.71 8.20 -24.97
CA PRO A 493 -2.79 9.23 -25.51
C PRO A 493 -1.49 9.32 -24.67
N ILE A 494 -0.36 9.58 -25.34
CA ILE A 494 0.98 9.50 -24.73
C ILE A 494 1.38 10.75 -23.95
N GLU A 495 0.83 11.91 -24.31
CA GLU A 495 1.26 13.23 -23.80
C GLU A 495 1.08 13.37 -22.29
N PRO A 496 -0.05 12.91 -21.68
CA PRO A 496 -0.20 12.93 -20.23
C PRO A 496 0.85 12.11 -19.49
N ILE A 497 1.19 10.91 -20.01
CA ILE A 497 2.20 10.01 -19.41
C ILE A 497 3.57 10.70 -19.43
N GLN A 498 3.93 11.33 -20.55
CA GLN A 498 5.21 12.04 -20.66
C GLN A 498 5.31 13.19 -19.64
N SER A 499 4.22 13.94 -19.46
CA SER A 499 4.19 15.06 -18.52
C SER A 499 4.28 14.59 -17.06
N GLU A 500 3.56 13.53 -16.67
CA GLU A 500 3.55 13.00 -15.30
C GLU A 500 4.86 12.33 -14.89
N LEU A 501 5.51 11.61 -15.82
CA LEU A 501 6.81 10.99 -15.55
C LEU A 501 7.94 12.01 -15.43
N HIS A 502 7.70 13.28 -15.79
CA HIS A 502 8.70 14.34 -15.78
C HIS A 502 9.97 13.94 -16.55
N MET A 503 9.79 13.27 -17.68
CA MET A 503 10.86 12.79 -18.55
C MET A 503 10.68 13.31 -19.97
N ASN A 504 11.78 13.74 -20.59
CA ASN A 504 11.78 14.10 -22.00
C ASN A 504 12.03 12.85 -22.85
N PHE A 505 11.10 12.57 -23.78
CA PHE A 505 11.22 11.51 -24.77
C PHE A 505 11.39 12.14 -26.16
N PRO A 506 12.64 12.48 -26.55
CA PRO A 506 12.91 13.07 -27.85
C PRO A 506 12.53 12.15 -29.02
N ILE A 507 12.49 10.84 -28.79
CA ILE A 507 12.04 9.84 -29.76
C ILE A 507 10.64 9.39 -29.32
N SER A 508 9.64 9.61 -30.17
CA SER A 508 8.25 9.25 -29.92
C SER A 508 7.67 8.60 -31.16
N LEU A 509 7.07 7.43 -31.00
CA LEU A 509 6.44 6.67 -32.08
C LEU A 509 5.02 6.27 -31.68
N GLN A 510 4.07 6.47 -32.60
CA GLN A 510 2.72 5.91 -32.55
C GLN A 510 2.51 5.08 -33.81
N ASN A 511 2.60 3.76 -33.69
CA ASN A 511 2.57 2.88 -34.85
C ASN A 511 1.13 2.62 -35.33
N PRO A 512 0.91 2.54 -36.66
CA PRO A 512 -0.35 2.01 -37.17
C PRO A 512 -0.50 0.53 -36.81
N HIS A 513 -1.73 0.03 -36.87
CA HIS A 513 -1.98 -1.40 -36.69
C HIS A 513 -1.63 -2.18 -37.97
N VAL A 514 -1.22 -3.44 -37.81
CA VAL A 514 -0.95 -4.39 -38.92
C VAL A 514 -2.22 -4.87 -39.66
N ILE A 515 -3.42 -4.55 -39.15
CA ILE A 515 -4.68 -5.04 -39.72
C ILE A 515 -5.31 -3.98 -40.61
N LYS A 516 -6.14 -4.44 -41.53
CA LYS A 516 -6.97 -3.59 -42.38
C LYS A 516 -8.23 -3.12 -41.63
N PRO A 517 -8.80 -1.95 -41.98
CA PRO A 517 -10.03 -1.47 -41.37
C PRO A 517 -11.22 -2.43 -41.48
N GLU A 518 -11.23 -3.34 -42.45
CA GLU A 518 -12.31 -4.33 -42.60
C GLU A 518 -12.24 -5.48 -41.59
N GLN A 519 -11.13 -5.68 -40.87
CA GLN A 519 -10.93 -6.78 -39.91
C GLN A 519 -11.52 -6.49 -38.52
N VAL A 520 -11.83 -5.24 -38.21
CA VAL A 520 -12.42 -4.85 -36.93
C VAL A 520 -13.68 -4.03 -37.16
N ARG A 521 -14.71 -4.35 -36.37
CA ARG A 521 -15.94 -3.57 -36.31
C ARG A 521 -16.13 -3.04 -34.90
N LEU A 522 -16.23 -1.73 -34.72
CA LEU A 522 -16.49 -1.13 -33.41
C LEU A 522 -17.88 -0.49 -33.39
N ALA A 523 -18.78 -1.10 -32.62
CA ALA A 523 -20.19 -0.70 -32.51
C ALA A 523 -20.47 -0.10 -31.13
N VAL A 524 -20.84 1.18 -31.10
CA VAL A 524 -21.37 1.83 -29.90
C VAL A 524 -22.88 1.64 -29.86
N ILE A 525 -23.35 0.97 -28.82
CA ILE A 525 -24.78 0.71 -28.58
C ILE A 525 -25.23 1.62 -27.45
N THR A 526 -26.04 2.63 -27.79
CA THR A 526 -26.50 3.64 -26.82
C THR A 526 -27.80 3.26 -26.12
N ARG A 527 -28.62 2.40 -26.74
CA ARG A 527 -29.92 1.96 -26.25
C ARG A 527 -30.09 0.46 -26.42
N GLY A 528 -30.77 -0.18 -25.47
CA GLY A 528 -31.11 -1.59 -25.54
C GLY A 528 -32.26 -1.88 -26.49
N LYS A 529 -32.62 -3.17 -26.59
CA LYS A 529 -33.70 -3.66 -27.49
C LYS A 529 -35.06 -3.02 -27.21
N ASP A 530 -35.30 -2.70 -25.94
CA ASP A 530 -36.48 -2.04 -25.39
C ASP A 530 -36.45 -0.50 -25.52
N GLY A 531 -35.38 0.07 -26.09
CA GLY A 531 -35.21 1.52 -26.28
C GLY A 531 -34.69 2.25 -25.03
N ILE A 532 -34.45 1.54 -23.92
CA ILE A 532 -33.90 2.12 -22.69
C ILE A 532 -32.44 2.51 -22.91
N ALA A 533 -32.05 3.69 -22.43
CA ALA A 533 -30.67 4.17 -22.56
C ALA A 533 -29.73 3.32 -21.71
N LEU A 534 -28.66 2.82 -22.34
CA LEU A 534 -27.62 2.07 -21.64
C LEU A 534 -26.64 3.07 -21.02
N ASN A 535 -26.76 3.31 -19.72
CA ASN A 535 -25.86 4.19 -18.99
C ASN A 535 -25.45 3.52 -17.67
N SER A 536 -24.16 3.19 -17.54
CA SER A 536 -23.60 2.53 -16.34
C SER A 536 -23.15 3.51 -15.24
N SER A 537 -23.59 4.78 -15.28
CA SER A 537 -23.28 5.75 -14.23
C SER A 537 -23.83 5.32 -12.86
N TYR A 538 -23.28 5.87 -11.77
CA TYR A 538 -23.74 5.56 -10.42
C TYR A 538 -25.26 5.77 -10.23
N ALA A 539 -25.81 6.82 -10.87
CA ALA A 539 -27.23 7.17 -10.76
C ALA A 539 -28.19 6.20 -11.47
N THR A 540 -27.69 5.40 -12.42
CA THR A 540 -28.52 4.56 -13.30
C THR A 540 -28.21 3.07 -13.21
N ARG A 541 -26.98 2.69 -12.85
CA ARG A 541 -26.52 1.29 -12.86
C ARG A 541 -27.24 0.35 -11.88
N GLU A 542 -27.80 0.90 -10.81
CA GLU A 542 -28.53 0.14 -9.79
C GLU A 542 -30.00 -0.06 -10.15
N LYS A 543 -30.51 0.67 -11.14
CA LYS A 543 -31.89 0.57 -11.59
C LYS A 543 -32.13 -0.79 -12.27
N PRO A 544 -33.21 -1.51 -11.92
CA PRO A 544 -33.51 -2.81 -12.52
C PRO A 544 -33.71 -2.71 -14.03
N GLU A 545 -34.34 -1.63 -14.52
CA GLU A 545 -34.61 -1.41 -15.94
C GLU A 545 -33.32 -1.38 -16.77
N TYR A 546 -32.26 -0.78 -16.23
CA TYR A 546 -30.95 -0.78 -16.89
C TYR A 546 -30.35 -2.19 -16.97
N ARG A 547 -30.44 -2.98 -15.90
CA ARG A 547 -29.89 -4.35 -15.85
C ARG A 547 -30.64 -5.27 -16.81
N THR A 548 -31.97 -5.21 -16.84
CA THR A 548 -32.80 -5.98 -17.77
C THR A 548 -32.49 -5.60 -19.22
N SER A 549 -32.45 -4.29 -19.54
CA SER A 549 -32.15 -3.80 -20.89
C SER A 549 -30.74 -4.21 -21.37
N LEU A 550 -29.74 -4.15 -20.46
CA LEU A 550 -28.38 -4.63 -20.70
C LEU A 550 -28.34 -6.13 -20.97
N GLY A 551 -29.07 -6.93 -20.19
CA GLY A 551 -29.18 -8.37 -20.36
C GLY A 551 -29.82 -8.76 -21.69
N LEU A 552 -30.92 -8.09 -22.07
CA LEU A 552 -31.58 -8.27 -23.38
C LEU A 552 -30.63 -7.94 -24.54
N THR A 553 -29.87 -6.86 -24.41
CA THR A 553 -28.84 -6.47 -25.39
C THR A 553 -27.76 -7.53 -25.51
N LEU A 554 -27.30 -8.07 -24.38
CA LEU A 554 -26.25 -9.08 -24.34
C LEU A 554 -26.70 -10.42 -24.93
N VAL A 555 -27.95 -10.83 -24.75
CA VAL A 555 -28.52 -12.05 -25.40
C VAL A 555 -28.36 -11.98 -26.91
N GLU A 556 -28.69 -10.85 -27.52
CA GLU A 556 -28.60 -10.66 -28.98
C GLU A 556 -27.14 -10.65 -29.48
N ILE A 557 -26.24 -10.04 -28.71
CA ILE A 557 -24.79 -10.05 -29.01
C ILE A 557 -24.23 -11.48 -28.90
N ILE A 558 -24.62 -12.23 -27.87
CA ILE A 558 -24.19 -13.62 -27.67
C ILE A 558 -24.64 -14.49 -28.85
N GLN A 559 -25.83 -14.25 -29.40
CA GLN A 559 -26.35 -15.03 -30.52
C GLN A 559 -25.55 -14.81 -31.82
N ILE A 560 -25.03 -13.61 -32.06
CA ILE A 560 -24.40 -13.26 -33.34
C ILE A 560 -22.89 -13.50 -33.40
N VAL A 561 -22.19 -13.42 -32.26
CA VAL A 561 -20.73 -13.57 -32.22
C VAL A 561 -20.38 -15.06 -32.34
N PRO A 562 -19.54 -15.48 -33.29
CA PRO A 562 -19.10 -16.87 -33.39
C PRO A 562 -18.07 -17.21 -32.30
N ALA A 563 -17.92 -18.49 -31.95
CA ALA A 563 -16.88 -18.99 -31.04
C ALA A 563 -16.81 -18.23 -29.70
N GLY A 564 -15.67 -17.60 -29.37
CA GLY A 564 -15.42 -16.89 -28.11
C GLY A 564 -15.89 -15.44 -28.08
N LEU A 565 -16.71 -15.09 -27.08
CA LEU A 565 -17.05 -13.72 -26.70
C LEU A 565 -16.47 -13.36 -25.33
N LEU A 566 -15.85 -12.20 -25.22
CA LEU A 566 -15.37 -11.64 -23.94
C LEU A 566 -16.31 -10.53 -23.50
N VAL A 567 -16.82 -10.57 -22.28
CA VAL A 567 -17.75 -9.57 -21.75
C VAL A 567 -17.13 -8.92 -20.53
N PHE A 568 -16.77 -7.64 -20.65
CA PHE A 568 -16.07 -6.90 -19.61
C PHE A 568 -17.02 -5.96 -18.85
N PHE A 569 -17.11 -6.17 -17.55
CA PHE A 569 -17.83 -5.32 -16.60
C PHE A 569 -16.90 -4.30 -15.95
N THR A 570 -17.47 -3.21 -15.42
CA THR A 570 -16.72 -2.16 -14.71
C THR A 570 -16.17 -2.60 -13.36
N SER A 571 -16.82 -3.56 -12.69
CA SER A 571 -16.42 -4.07 -11.38
C SER A 571 -17.02 -5.45 -11.11
N TYR A 572 -16.40 -6.21 -10.21
CA TYR A 572 -16.95 -7.48 -9.72
C TYR A 572 -18.33 -7.32 -9.08
N GLY A 573 -18.58 -6.20 -8.40
CA GLY A 573 -19.89 -5.93 -7.79
C GLY A 573 -20.99 -5.79 -8.83
N MET A 574 -20.74 -5.00 -9.88
CA MET A 574 -21.67 -4.86 -11.01
C MET A 574 -21.88 -6.19 -11.74
N MET A 575 -20.81 -6.96 -11.97
CA MET A 575 -20.92 -8.28 -12.60
C MET A 575 -21.81 -9.23 -11.81
N SER A 576 -21.61 -9.37 -10.49
CA SER A 576 -22.47 -10.23 -9.65
C SER A 576 -23.91 -9.77 -9.70
N GLN A 577 -24.17 -8.47 -9.44
CA GLN A 577 -25.52 -7.93 -9.42
C GLN A 577 -26.27 -8.12 -10.76
N CYS A 578 -25.58 -7.97 -11.89
CA CYS A 578 -26.16 -8.23 -13.21
C CYS A 578 -26.43 -9.72 -13.42
N VAL A 579 -25.45 -10.59 -13.12
CA VAL A 579 -25.60 -12.04 -13.29
C VAL A 579 -26.72 -12.60 -12.40
N ASP A 580 -26.81 -12.15 -11.16
CA ASP A 580 -27.84 -12.58 -10.20
C ASP A 580 -29.22 -12.13 -10.69
N ALA A 581 -29.39 -10.86 -11.06
CA ALA A 581 -30.64 -10.36 -11.64
C ALA A 581 -31.05 -11.10 -12.93
N TRP A 582 -30.09 -11.41 -13.81
CA TRP A 582 -30.38 -12.14 -15.06
C TRP A 582 -30.76 -13.61 -14.83
N LYS A 583 -30.31 -14.23 -13.74
CA LYS A 583 -30.78 -15.56 -13.33
C LYS A 583 -32.22 -15.49 -12.86
N ASP A 584 -32.54 -14.50 -12.02
CA ASP A 584 -33.91 -14.30 -11.51
C ASP A 584 -34.90 -14.01 -12.63
N GLU A 585 -34.50 -13.24 -13.65
CA GLU A 585 -35.32 -12.89 -14.82
C GLU A 585 -35.30 -13.95 -15.95
N GLN A 586 -34.66 -15.11 -15.75
CA GLN A 586 -34.46 -16.15 -16.77
C GLN A 586 -33.77 -15.66 -18.07
N LEU A 587 -33.08 -14.52 -18.02
CA LEU A 587 -32.26 -14.01 -19.13
C LEU A 587 -30.96 -14.82 -19.26
N TYR A 588 -30.38 -15.23 -18.13
CA TYR A 588 -29.18 -16.05 -18.09
C TYR A 588 -29.40 -17.41 -18.78
N ASP A 589 -30.54 -18.04 -18.56
CA ASP A 589 -30.90 -19.30 -19.23
C ASP A 589 -31.09 -19.11 -20.74
N LYS A 590 -31.60 -17.96 -21.18
CA LYS A 590 -31.67 -17.63 -22.62
C LYS A 590 -30.27 -17.49 -23.22
N MET A 591 -29.33 -16.90 -22.51
CA MET A 591 -27.93 -16.80 -22.97
C MET A 591 -27.28 -18.20 -23.07
N LEU A 592 -27.54 -19.08 -22.09
CA LEU A 592 -27.01 -20.44 -22.06
C LEU A 592 -27.48 -21.31 -23.23
N ARG A 593 -28.63 -21.01 -23.85
CA ARG A 593 -29.09 -21.70 -25.07
C ARG A 593 -28.20 -21.45 -26.29
N TYR A 594 -27.44 -20.36 -26.30
CA TYR A 594 -26.61 -19.96 -27.44
C TYR A 594 -25.12 -20.17 -27.19
N LYS A 595 -24.62 -19.92 -25.96
CA LYS A 595 -23.21 -20.08 -25.60
C LYS A 595 -23.04 -20.56 -24.16
N ARG A 596 -21.96 -21.30 -23.92
CA ARG A 596 -21.54 -21.64 -22.57
C ARG A 596 -20.95 -20.41 -21.87
N ILE A 597 -21.41 -20.09 -20.67
CA ILE A 597 -20.94 -18.91 -19.93
C ILE A 597 -19.96 -19.33 -18.83
N PHE A 598 -18.83 -18.64 -18.80
CA PHE A 598 -17.82 -18.73 -17.76
C PHE A 598 -17.73 -17.38 -17.05
N VAL A 599 -17.54 -17.37 -15.74
CA VAL A 599 -17.45 -16.14 -14.93
C VAL A 599 -16.08 -16.11 -14.26
N GLU A 600 -15.39 -14.98 -14.36
CA GLU A 600 -14.07 -14.76 -13.78
C GLU A 600 -14.12 -14.88 -12.24
N PRO A 601 -13.45 -15.90 -11.64
CA PRO A 601 -13.25 -15.94 -10.20
C PRO A 601 -12.16 -14.96 -9.76
N ARG A 602 -12.23 -14.52 -8.50
CA ARG A 602 -11.19 -13.66 -7.90
C ARG A 602 -9.89 -14.43 -7.62
N ASP A 603 -10.01 -15.73 -7.33
CA ASP A 603 -8.87 -16.60 -7.01
C ASP A 603 -8.03 -16.96 -8.26
N LYS A 604 -6.70 -16.94 -8.10
CA LYS A 604 -5.75 -17.16 -9.21
C LYS A 604 -5.79 -18.58 -9.75
N VAL A 605 -5.90 -19.58 -8.87
CA VAL A 605 -5.83 -21.00 -9.25
C VAL A 605 -7.11 -21.40 -9.94
N GLN A 606 -8.26 -20.99 -9.38
CA GLN A 606 -9.56 -21.19 -10.00
C GLN A 606 -9.63 -20.48 -11.37
N PHE A 607 -9.10 -19.26 -11.48
CA PHE A 607 -9.09 -18.52 -12.74
C PHE A 607 -8.37 -19.28 -13.86
N ALA A 608 -7.20 -19.86 -13.58
CA ALA A 608 -6.45 -20.62 -14.57
C ALA A 608 -7.25 -21.83 -15.11
N LYS A 609 -8.00 -22.50 -14.23
CA LYS A 609 -8.89 -23.61 -14.62
C LYS A 609 -10.06 -23.12 -15.49
N VAL A 610 -10.81 -22.14 -15.00
CA VAL A 610 -11.96 -21.56 -15.72
C VAL A 610 -11.56 -21.02 -17.09
N PHE A 611 -10.38 -20.41 -17.19
CA PHE A 611 -9.88 -19.88 -18.45
C PHE A 611 -9.49 -20.98 -19.45
N SER A 612 -8.89 -22.08 -18.97
CA SER A 612 -8.61 -23.23 -19.84
C SER A 612 -9.91 -23.82 -20.38
N ASP A 613 -10.89 -24.04 -19.50
CA ASP A 613 -12.19 -24.59 -19.88
C ASP A 613 -12.91 -23.68 -20.90
N TYR A 614 -12.85 -22.35 -20.69
CA TYR A 614 -13.36 -21.37 -21.66
C TYR A 614 -12.73 -21.53 -23.04
N ARG A 615 -11.39 -21.61 -23.09
CA ARG A 615 -10.66 -21.69 -24.35
C ARG A 615 -10.96 -23.00 -25.10
N ASP A 616 -11.04 -24.10 -24.37
CA ASP A 616 -11.30 -25.42 -24.96
C ASP A 616 -12.70 -25.47 -25.58
N VAL A 617 -13.71 -24.91 -24.92
CA VAL A 617 -15.08 -24.78 -25.48
C VAL A 617 -15.13 -23.74 -26.61
N ALA A 618 -14.47 -22.60 -26.48
CA ALA A 618 -14.44 -21.57 -27.53
C ALA A 618 -13.79 -22.08 -28.83
N SER A 619 -12.78 -22.94 -28.71
CA SER A 619 -12.07 -23.56 -29.84
C SER A 619 -12.85 -24.67 -30.55
N GLY A 620 -13.90 -25.20 -29.91
CA GLY A 620 -14.57 -26.43 -30.36
C GLY A 620 -13.76 -27.71 -30.14
N ALA A 621 -12.64 -27.66 -29.40
CA ALA A 621 -11.88 -28.85 -29.01
C ALA A 621 -12.71 -29.81 -28.13
N VAL A 622 -13.61 -29.24 -27.32
CA VAL A 622 -14.61 -30.01 -26.57
C VAL A 622 -15.95 -29.93 -27.33
N PRO A 623 -16.53 -31.06 -27.74
CA PRO A 623 -17.86 -31.08 -28.33
C PRO A 623 -18.88 -30.50 -27.33
N CYS A 624 -19.64 -29.51 -27.79
CA CYS A 624 -20.65 -28.86 -26.98
C CYS A 624 -21.90 -28.60 -27.81
N ASP A 625 -23.07 -28.64 -27.16
CA ASP A 625 -24.38 -28.44 -27.79
C ASP A 625 -24.59 -26.99 -28.27
N VAL A 626 -23.66 -26.09 -27.95
CA VAL A 626 -23.75 -24.65 -28.18
C VAL A 626 -22.56 -24.14 -28.98
N ASN A 627 -22.76 -23.06 -29.75
CA ASN A 627 -21.76 -22.53 -30.66
C ASN A 627 -20.75 -21.62 -29.94
N GLY A 628 -19.89 -22.22 -29.11
CA GLY A 628 -18.78 -21.56 -28.43
C GLY A 628 -19.11 -21.07 -27.01
N ALA A 629 -18.27 -20.15 -26.53
CA ALA A 629 -18.25 -19.75 -25.13
C ALA A 629 -18.24 -18.23 -24.94
N ALA A 630 -18.77 -17.76 -23.82
CA ALA A 630 -18.68 -16.39 -23.34
C ALA A 630 -17.94 -16.36 -22.00
N LEU A 631 -16.97 -15.46 -21.85
CA LEU A 631 -16.28 -15.21 -20.57
C LEU A 631 -16.71 -13.85 -20.01
N PHE A 632 -17.40 -13.87 -18.88
CA PHE A 632 -17.75 -12.69 -18.11
C PHE A 632 -16.59 -12.34 -17.20
N ALA A 633 -16.01 -11.18 -17.43
CA ALA A 633 -14.76 -10.71 -16.86
C ALA A 633 -14.90 -9.27 -16.38
N VAL A 634 -13.92 -8.81 -15.62
CA VAL A 634 -13.87 -7.43 -15.11
C VAL A 634 -12.72 -6.67 -15.77
N MET A 635 -12.95 -5.41 -16.14
CA MET A 635 -11.89 -4.51 -16.60
C MET A 635 -10.88 -4.29 -15.46
N ARG A 636 -9.57 -4.33 -15.77
CA ARG A 636 -8.48 -4.39 -14.78
C ARG A 636 -8.46 -5.70 -13.95
N GLY A 637 -9.29 -6.67 -14.32
CA GLY A 637 -9.24 -8.04 -13.82
C GLY A 637 -8.16 -8.86 -14.53
N ARG A 638 -8.00 -10.12 -14.11
CA ARG A 638 -6.99 -11.04 -14.65
C ARG A 638 -7.26 -11.36 -16.12
N ALA A 639 -8.52 -11.43 -16.54
CA ALA A 639 -8.86 -11.69 -17.93
C ALA A 639 -8.50 -10.53 -18.88
N SER A 640 -8.50 -9.29 -18.35
CA SER A 640 -8.10 -8.10 -19.12
C SER A 640 -6.58 -7.92 -19.22
N GLU A 641 -5.79 -8.70 -18.46
CA GLU A 641 -4.33 -8.58 -18.35
C GLU A 641 -3.63 -9.88 -18.78
N GLY A 642 -2.55 -9.79 -19.57
CA GLY A 642 -1.58 -10.88 -19.72
C GLY A 642 -2.04 -12.20 -20.36
N LEU A 643 -3.26 -12.29 -20.88
CA LEU A 643 -3.74 -13.48 -21.59
C LEU A 643 -3.62 -13.36 -23.10
N ASP A 644 -3.25 -14.49 -23.72
CA ASP A 644 -3.28 -14.65 -25.17
C ASP A 644 -4.63 -15.22 -25.59
N LEU A 645 -5.38 -14.40 -26.33
CA LEU A 645 -6.76 -14.65 -26.76
C LEU A 645 -6.80 -14.51 -28.28
N ALA A 646 -6.16 -15.45 -28.96
CA ALA A 646 -6.06 -15.45 -30.42
C ALA A 646 -7.22 -16.21 -31.05
N ASP A 647 -7.57 -15.80 -32.28
CA ASP A 647 -8.49 -16.51 -33.15
C ASP A 647 -9.88 -16.77 -32.50
N PHE A 648 -10.22 -18.04 -32.33
CA PHE A 648 -11.51 -18.49 -31.80
C PHE A 648 -11.76 -18.01 -30.36
N ALA A 649 -10.70 -17.73 -29.60
CA ALA A 649 -10.79 -17.34 -28.21
C ALA A 649 -11.27 -15.89 -28.01
N GLY A 650 -11.35 -15.08 -29.07
CA GLY A 650 -11.63 -13.64 -28.95
C GLY A 650 -12.29 -13.03 -30.18
N ARG A 651 -13.29 -13.68 -30.78
CA ARG A 651 -13.99 -13.14 -31.97
C ARG A 651 -14.83 -11.90 -31.66
N GLY A 652 -15.30 -11.76 -30.42
CA GLY A 652 -16.00 -10.57 -29.98
C GLY A 652 -15.58 -10.08 -28.60
N VAL A 653 -15.65 -8.77 -28.39
CA VAL A 653 -15.50 -8.13 -27.07
C VAL A 653 -16.71 -7.23 -26.82
N ALA A 654 -17.39 -7.39 -25.70
CA ALA A 654 -18.45 -6.49 -25.23
C ALA A 654 -17.98 -5.76 -23.97
N VAL A 655 -18.00 -4.43 -23.99
CA VAL A 655 -17.65 -3.58 -22.85
C VAL A 655 -18.93 -2.99 -22.27
N LEU A 656 -19.24 -3.37 -21.04
CA LEU A 656 -20.48 -3.00 -20.35
C LEU A 656 -20.20 -1.84 -19.38
N GLY A 657 -20.03 -0.64 -19.95
CA GLY A 657 -19.85 0.60 -19.19
C GLY A 657 -18.43 1.18 -19.17
N LEU A 658 -18.25 2.26 -18.41
CA LEU A 658 -16.96 2.94 -18.22
C LEU A 658 -16.38 2.67 -16.82
N PRO A 659 -15.16 2.10 -16.70
CA PRO A 659 -14.58 1.68 -15.43
C PRO A 659 -13.86 2.86 -14.74
N TYR A 660 -14.61 3.89 -14.36
CA TYR A 660 -14.04 5.00 -13.60
C TYR A 660 -13.51 4.53 -12.24
N PRO A 661 -12.33 4.99 -11.79
CA PRO A 661 -11.91 4.82 -10.41
C PRO A 661 -12.98 5.37 -9.46
N PRO A 662 -13.16 4.80 -8.24
CA PRO A 662 -14.12 5.34 -7.30
C PRO A 662 -13.81 6.80 -6.95
N PHE A 663 -14.72 7.72 -7.28
CA PHE A 663 -14.48 9.16 -7.12
C PHE A 663 -14.22 9.57 -5.66
N HIS A 664 -14.87 8.91 -4.70
CA HIS A 664 -14.72 9.20 -3.27
C HIS A 664 -13.47 8.57 -2.64
N ASP A 665 -12.72 7.75 -3.38
CA ASP A 665 -11.43 7.26 -2.92
C ASP A 665 -10.49 8.45 -2.65
N ALA A 666 -9.94 8.49 -1.44
CA ALA A 666 -9.07 9.56 -0.99
C ALA A 666 -7.84 9.69 -1.90
N ARG A 667 -7.25 8.57 -2.34
CA ARG A 667 -6.06 8.61 -3.20
C ARG A 667 -6.37 9.23 -4.56
N VAL A 668 -7.54 8.93 -5.13
CA VAL A 668 -8.02 9.52 -6.39
C VAL A 668 -8.22 11.03 -6.24
N ARG A 669 -8.94 11.47 -5.18
CA ARG A 669 -9.17 12.91 -4.94
C ARG A 669 -7.88 13.68 -4.71
N LEU A 670 -6.95 13.10 -3.93
CA LEU A 670 -5.66 13.72 -3.65
C LEU A 670 -4.80 13.80 -4.91
N LYS A 671 -4.76 12.76 -5.74
CA LYS A 671 -4.06 12.80 -7.02
C LYS A 671 -4.63 13.85 -7.96
N MET A 672 -5.96 13.98 -8.03
CA MET A 672 -6.60 15.03 -8.83
C MET A 672 -6.23 16.44 -8.33
N SER A 673 -6.37 16.68 -7.02
CA SER A 673 -5.98 17.96 -6.39
C SER A 673 -4.50 18.27 -6.64
N TYR A 674 -3.65 17.27 -6.51
CA TYR A 674 -2.21 17.39 -6.74
C TYR A 674 -1.87 17.84 -8.17
N LEU A 675 -2.49 17.23 -9.19
CA LEU A 675 -2.29 17.62 -10.58
C LEU A 675 -2.82 19.03 -10.87
N ASP A 676 -3.94 19.41 -10.27
CA ASP A 676 -4.50 20.76 -10.42
C ASP A 676 -3.61 21.82 -9.73
N GLU A 677 -3.07 21.50 -8.55
CA GLU A 677 -2.07 22.33 -7.84
C GLU A 677 -0.78 22.49 -8.67
N GLN A 678 -0.23 21.39 -9.20
CA GLN A 678 0.95 21.43 -10.08
C GLN A 678 0.71 22.30 -11.32
N LEU A 679 -0.45 22.16 -11.95
CA LEU A 679 -0.80 22.96 -13.12
C LEU A 679 -0.89 24.45 -12.78
N ALA A 680 -1.45 24.80 -11.61
CA ALA A 680 -1.53 26.18 -11.15
C ALA A 680 -0.12 26.77 -10.91
N GLU A 681 0.76 26.02 -10.27
CA GLU A 681 2.17 26.40 -10.08
C GLU A 681 2.88 26.60 -11.43
N LEU A 682 2.75 25.64 -12.34
CA LEU A 682 3.32 25.70 -13.68
C LEU A 682 2.86 26.95 -14.45
N ASN A 683 1.58 27.31 -14.39
CA ASN A 683 1.04 28.53 -15.01
C ASN A 683 1.65 29.81 -14.42
N ASN A 684 1.83 29.86 -13.10
CA ASN A 684 2.45 30.99 -12.42
C ASN A 684 3.91 31.18 -12.86
N HIS A 685 4.65 30.09 -13.06
CA HIS A 685 6.05 30.11 -13.50
C HIS A 685 6.22 30.33 -15.02
N ALA A 686 5.33 29.77 -15.84
CA ALA A 686 5.36 29.93 -17.30
C ALA A 686 5.08 31.37 -17.74
N SER A 687 4.38 32.16 -16.91
CA SER A 687 4.21 33.61 -17.10
C SER A 687 5.54 34.37 -17.08
N ARG A 688 6.63 33.75 -16.60
CA ARG A 688 7.99 34.31 -16.52
C ARG A 688 9.00 33.64 -17.47
N SER A 689 8.60 32.66 -18.28
CA SER A 689 9.49 31.83 -19.12
C SER A 689 9.08 31.80 -20.61
N GLY A 690 10.00 31.35 -21.48
CA GLY A 690 9.85 31.33 -22.95
C GLY A 690 8.79 30.37 -23.51
N SER A 691 8.71 30.26 -24.85
CA SER A 691 7.69 29.50 -25.61
C SER A 691 7.56 28.04 -25.22
N ASP A 692 8.68 27.37 -24.93
CA ASP A 692 8.71 25.92 -24.69
C ASP A 692 8.09 25.54 -23.33
N ALA A 693 8.21 26.43 -22.33
CA ALA A 693 7.55 26.26 -21.04
C ALA A 693 6.02 26.27 -21.19
N LYS A 694 5.48 27.17 -22.03
CA LYS A 694 4.04 27.26 -22.29
C LYS A 694 3.50 26.00 -22.98
N ALA A 695 4.25 25.40 -23.90
CA ALA A 695 3.89 24.14 -24.54
C ALA A 695 3.86 22.98 -23.54
N PHE A 696 4.83 22.90 -22.63
CA PHE A 696 4.85 21.90 -21.57
C PHE A 696 3.65 22.06 -20.61
N VAL A 697 3.34 23.29 -20.18
CA VAL A 697 2.17 23.56 -19.31
C VAL A 697 0.86 23.16 -20.00
N ALA A 698 0.72 23.44 -21.30
CA ALA A 698 -0.47 23.03 -22.06
C ALA A 698 -0.62 21.50 -22.17
N SER A 699 0.50 20.75 -22.12
CA SER A 699 0.50 19.29 -22.17
C SER A 699 0.17 18.62 -20.83
N HIS A 700 0.36 19.33 -19.71
CA HIS A 700 0.16 18.78 -18.37
C HIS A 700 -1.31 18.47 -18.09
N PRO A 701 -1.66 17.26 -17.59
CA PRO A 701 -3.05 16.88 -17.40
C PRO A 701 -3.66 17.57 -16.18
N THR A 702 -4.89 18.06 -16.33
CA THR A 702 -5.73 18.42 -15.17
C THR A 702 -6.17 17.15 -14.43
N GLY A 703 -6.53 17.28 -13.14
CA GLY A 703 -7.06 16.17 -12.36
C GLY A 703 -8.27 15.51 -13.02
N LYS A 704 -9.16 16.30 -13.63
CA LYS A 704 -10.31 15.78 -14.39
C LYS A 704 -9.89 15.03 -15.66
N LYS A 705 -8.91 15.53 -16.41
CA LYS A 705 -8.39 14.88 -17.62
C LYS A 705 -7.74 13.54 -17.26
N TRP A 706 -6.92 13.53 -16.21
CA TRP A 706 -6.31 12.32 -15.67
C TRP A 706 -7.37 11.29 -15.25
N TYR A 707 -8.37 11.70 -14.46
CA TYR A 707 -9.44 10.81 -13.99
C TYR A 707 -10.21 10.16 -15.15
N ASN A 708 -10.51 10.93 -16.20
CA ASN A 708 -11.12 10.39 -17.41
C ASN A 708 -10.20 9.40 -18.12
N GLN A 709 -8.92 9.74 -18.28
CA GLN A 709 -7.95 8.88 -18.95
C GLN A 709 -7.79 7.52 -18.27
N GLN A 710 -7.88 7.47 -16.93
CA GLN A 710 -7.83 6.21 -16.18
C GLN A 710 -8.93 5.22 -16.62
N ALA A 711 -10.14 5.71 -16.91
CA ALA A 711 -11.23 4.87 -17.42
C ALA A 711 -10.94 4.38 -18.85
N TRP A 712 -10.52 5.28 -19.74
CA TRP A 712 -10.26 4.97 -21.15
C TRP A 712 -9.10 4.00 -21.35
N ARG A 713 -8.03 4.10 -20.56
CA ARG A 713 -6.92 3.13 -20.61
C ARG A 713 -7.39 1.71 -20.31
N ALA A 714 -8.26 1.54 -19.32
CA ALA A 714 -8.82 0.22 -18.97
C ALA A 714 -9.74 -0.34 -20.07
N VAL A 715 -10.52 0.53 -20.73
CA VAL A 715 -11.30 0.14 -21.92
C VAL A 715 -10.36 -0.30 -23.05
N ASN A 716 -9.34 0.50 -23.37
CA ASN A 716 -8.36 0.22 -24.43
C ASN A 716 -7.60 -1.09 -24.21
N GLN A 717 -7.27 -1.43 -22.96
CA GLN A 717 -6.68 -2.74 -22.60
C GLN A 717 -7.62 -3.91 -22.86
N SER A 718 -8.91 -3.73 -22.61
CA SER A 718 -9.93 -4.77 -22.76
C SER A 718 -10.26 -5.03 -24.23
N ILE A 719 -10.41 -3.97 -25.03
CA ILE A 719 -10.72 -4.08 -26.46
C ILE A 719 -9.50 -4.52 -27.30
N GLY A 720 -8.28 -4.21 -26.85
CA GLY A 720 -7.04 -4.66 -27.49
C GLY A 720 -6.81 -6.17 -27.44
N ARG A 721 -7.74 -6.93 -26.82
CA ARG A 721 -7.73 -8.39 -26.74
C ARG A 721 -8.29 -9.08 -27.99
N VAL A 722 -9.06 -8.36 -28.82
CA VAL A 722 -9.80 -8.92 -29.97
C VAL A 722 -8.92 -9.23 -31.19
N ILE A 723 -7.72 -8.64 -31.28
CA ILE A 723 -6.77 -8.86 -32.39
C ILE A 723 -5.42 -9.27 -31.84
N ARG A 724 -4.88 -10.40 -32.33
CA ARG A 724 -3.56 -10.92 -31.94
C ARG A 724 -2.55 -11.06 -33.07
N HIS A 725 -2.98 -11.10 -34.31
CA HIS A 725 -2.08 -11.16 -35.47
C HIS A 725 -2.71 -10.56 -36.71
N HIS A 726 -1.91 -10.39 -37.77
CA HIS A 726 -2.31 -9.74 -39.01
C HIS A 726 -3.52 -10.37 -39.73
N ARG A 727 -3.81 -11.67 -39.52
CA ARG A 727 -5.01 -12.36 -40.06
C ARG A 727 -6.22 -12.39 -39.12
N ASP A 728 -6.09 -11.82 -37.93
CA ASP A 728 -7.15 -11.93 -36.93
C ASP A 728 -8.28 -10.93 -37.24
N PHE A 729 -9.48 -11.22 -36.76
CA PHE A 729 -10.63 -10.34 -36.94
C PHE A 729 -11.65 -10.50 -35.82
N GLY A 730 -12.38 -9.43 -35.52
CA GLY A 730 -13.45 -9.49 -34.54
C GLY A 730 -14.25 -8.20 -34.37
N ALA A 731 -15.35 -8.29 -33.63
CA ALA A 731 -16.23 -7.17 -33.36
C ALA A 731 -16.11 -6.69 -31.90
N ILE A 732 -16.15 -5.38 -31.69
CA ILE A 732 -16.14 -4.72 -30.39
C ILE A 732 -17.49 -4.03 -30.21
N PHE A 733 -18.18 -4.34 -29.11
CA PHE A 733 -19.44 -3.74 -28.71
C PHE A 733 -19.23 -2.88 -27.48
N LEU A 734 -19.56 -1.60 -27.57
CA LEU A 734 -19.46 -0.64 -26.47
C LEU A 734 -20.88 -0.30 -26.01
N CYS A 735 -21.32 -0.91 -24.92
CA CYS A 735 -22.70 -0.84 -24.42
C CYS A 735 -22.85 0.26 -23.37
N ASP A 736 -22.65 1.52 -23.76
CA ASP A 736 -22.92 2.70 -22.93
C ASP A 736 -23.07 3.94 -23.84
N GLU A 737 -24.08 4.78 -23.59
CA GLU A 737 -24.33 5.99 -24.38
C GLU A 737 -23.19 7.00 -24.33
N ARG A 738 -22.38 7.00 -23.27
CA ARG A 738 -21.25 7.94 -23.12
C ARG A 738 -20.15 7.68 -24.15
N PHE A 739 -20.07 6.49 -24.73
CA PHE A 739 -19.16 6.20 -25.84
C PHE A 739 -19.55 6.93 -27.15
N ALA A 740 -20.79 7.43 -27.27
CA ALA A 740 -21.24 8.15 -28.45
C ALA A 740 -20.81 9.62 -28.48
N GLN A 741 -20.27 10.15 -27.38
CA GLN A 741 -19.81 11.54 -27.31
C GLN A 741 -18.67 11.79 -28.31
N VAL A 742 -18.65 12.97 -28.93
CA VAL A 742 -17.60 13.33 -29.92
C VAL A 742 -16.20 13.27 -29.29
N SER A 743 -16.08 13.64 -28.02
CA SER A 743 -14.84 13.56 -27.24
C SER A 743 -14.38 12.13 -26.94
N ALA A 744 -15.27 11.12 -27.00
CA ALA A 744 -14.91 9.73 -26.76
C ALA A 744 -14.07 9.16 -27.91
N ARG A 745 -14.35 9.56 -29.16
CA ARG A 745 -13.65 9.06 -30.34
C ARG A 745 -12.15 9.32 -30.28
N SER A 746 -11.74 10.47 -29.75
CA SER A 746 -10.32 10.83 -29.61
C SER A 746 -9.58 10.09 -28.50
N GLN A 747 -10.28 9.31 -27.66
CA GLN A 747 -9.68 8.49 -26.59
C GLN A 747 -9.30 7.08 -27.06
N PHE A 748 -9.81 6.66 -28.21
CA PHE A 748 -9.45 5.38 -28.82
C PHE A 748 -8.20 5.52 -29.71
N PRO A 749 -7.38 4.46 -29.84
CA PRO A 749 -6.25 4.46 -30.78
C PRO A 749 -6.68 4.78 -32.21
N HIS A 750 -5.84 5.49 -32.96
CA HIS A 750 -6.15 5.97 -34.32
C HIS A 750 -6.68 4.89 -35.27
N TRP A 751 -6.17 3.67 -35.17
CA TRP A 751 -6.58 2.57 -36.04
C TRP A 751 -8.01 2.07 -35.79
N MET A 752 -8.56 2.27 -34.57
CA MET A 752 -9.94 1.88 -34.24
C MET A 752 -10.96 2.95 -34.65
N GLN A 753 -10.56 4.23 -34.62
CA GLN A 753 -11.48 5.36 -34.83
C GLN A 753 -12.28 5.27 -36.16
N PRO A 754 -11.69 4.90 -37.31
CA PRO A 754 -12.45 4.78 -38.57
C PRO A 754 -13.54 3.71 -38.54
N SER A 755 -13.33 2.63 -37.77
CA SER A 755 -14.27 1.51 -37.65
C SER A 755 -15.44 1.80 -36.69
N MET A 756 -15.37 2.89 -35.92
CA MET A 756 -16.34 3.28 -34.91
C MET A 756 -17.64 3.77 -35.54
N ARG A 757 -18.74 3.08 -35.24
CA ARG A 757 -20.11 3.46 -35.61
C ARG A 757 -21.01 3.51 -34.39
N VAL A 758 -21.87 4.52 -34.34
CA VAL A 758 -22.83 4.71 -33.24
C VAL A 758 -24.20 4.26 -33.71
N TYR A 759 -24.84 3.41 -32.92
CA TYR A 759 -26.16 2.85 -33.19
C TYR A 759 -27.14 3.24 -32.08
N THR A 760 -28.24 3.83 -32.49
CA THR A 760 -29.43 4.05 -31.64
C THR A 760 -30.39 2.86 -31.68
N ASN A 761 -30.31 2.04 -32.74
CA ASN A 761 -31.10 0.83 -32.92
C ASN A 761 -30.18 -0.41 -32.90
N LEU A 762 -30.39 -1.30 -31.93
CA LEU A 762 -29.62 -2.53 -31.77
C LEU A 762 -29.69 -3.43 -33.01
N ARG A 763 -30.85 -3.52 -33.70
CA ARG A 763 -31.02 -4.39 -34.86
C ARG A 763 -30.05 -4.04 -35.99
N ALA A 764 -29.88 -2.75 -36.28
CA ALA A 764 -28.95 -2.29 -37.30
C ALA A 764 -27.50 -2.68 -36.98
N ALA A 765 -27.10 -2.57 -35.71
CA ALA A 765 -25.77 -2.98 -35.26
C ALA A 765 -25.54 -4.49 -35.48
N LEU A 766 -26.56 -5.31 -35.21
CA LEU A 766 -26.49 -6.76 -35.38
C LEU A 766 -26.45 -7.14 -36.87
N GLU A 767 -27.30 -6.58 -37.72
CA GLU A 767 -27.31 -6.86 -39.17
C GLU A 767 -25.95 -6.56 -39.83
N GLU A 768 -25.36 -5.40 -39.50
CA GLU A 768 -24.02 -5.05 -39.97
C GLU A 768 -22.95 -6.01 -39.44
N THR A 769 -23.07 -6.42 -38.17
CA THR A 769 -22.11 -7.35 -37.56
C THR A 769 -22.20 -8.75 -38.16
N SER A 770 -23.41 -9.23 -38.49
CA SER A 770 -23.59 -10.50 -39.21
C SER A 770 -22.89 -10.45 -40.57
N THR A 771 -23.09 -9.34 -41.29
CA THR A 771 -22.48 -9.11 -42.60
C THR A 771 -20.96 -9.04 -42.49
N PHE A 772 -20.44 -8.40 -41.44
CA PHE A 772 -19.01 -8.36 -41.12
C PHE A 772 -18.44 -9.77 -40.93
N TYR A 773 -19.03 -10.60 -40.07
CA TYR A 773 -18.50 -11.95 -39.83
C TYR A 773 -18.57 -12.84 -41.07
N LYS A 774 -19.63 -12.75 -41.88
CA LYS A 774 -19.73 -13.47 -43.16
C LYS A 774 -18.60 -13.08 -44.11
N ARG A 775 -18.32 -11.78 -44.26
CA ARG A 775 -17.21 -11.28 -45.11
C ARG A 775 -15.85 -11.66 -44.55
N ALA A 776 -15.63 -11.47 -43.25
CA ALA A 776 -14.35 -11.73 -42.61
C ALA A 776 -13.99 -13.22 -42.65
N SER A 777 -14.95 -14.11 -42.41
CA SER A 777 -14.73 -15.56 -42.50
C SER A 777 -14.33 -16.02 -43.92
N ASN A 778 -14.82 -15.33 -44.95
CA ASN A 778 -14.45 -15.62 -46.35
C ASN A 778 -13.05 -15.09 -46.70
N LEU A 779 -12.69 -13.89 -46.21
CA LEU A 779 -11.41 -13.24 -46.52
C LEU A 779 -10.25 -13.78 -45.68
N TYR A 780 -10.54 -14.24 -44.45
CA TYR A 780 -9.57 -14.70 -43.47
C TYR A 780 -9.98 -16.08 -42.92
N PRO A 781 -9.96 -17.13 -43.76
CA PRO A 781 -10.31 -18.47 -43.31
C PRO A 781 -9.32 -18.95 -42.23
N THR A 782 -9.85 -19.58 -41.19
CA THR A 782 -9.03 -20.15 -40.13
C THR A 782 -8.27 -21.36 -40.69
N PRO A 783 -6.95 -21.49 -40.48
CA PRO A 783 -6.21 -22.65 -40.97
C PRO A 783 -6.81 -23.94 -40.38
N SER A 784 -7.23 -24.86 -41.24
CA SER A 784 -7.78 -26.15 -40.83
C SER A 784 -6.73 -26.95 -40.05
N THR A 785 -7.13 -27.48 -38.89
CA THR A 785 -6.37 -28.39 -38.03
C THR A 785 -6.19 -29.79 -38.67
N SER A 786 -5.81 -29.84 -39.96
CA SER A 786 -5.52 -31.07 -40.70
C SER A 786 -4.11 -31.14 -41.29
N SER A 787 -3.19 -30.28 -40.85
CA SER A 787 -1.76 -30.49 -41.08
C SER A 787 -0.98 -30.27 -39.79
N SER A 788 -0.21 -31.29 -39.41
CA SER A 788 0.74 -31.24 -38.30
C SER A 788 1.79 -30.15 -38.56
N SER A 789 1.53 -28.95 -38.05
CA SER A 789 2.54 -27.94 -37.74
C SER A 789 2.94 -28.08 -36.25
N PRO A 790 4.20 -27.80 -35.85
CA PRO A 790 4.73 -28.16 -34.52
C PRO A 790 4.12 -27.41 -33.31
N TYR A 791 3.00 -26.72 -33.48
CA TYR A 791 2.42 -25.81 -32.48
C TYR A 791 1.45 -26.48 -31.48
N SER A 792 1.26 -27.80 -31.53
CA SER A 792 0.31 -28.54 -30.67
C SER A 792 0.97 -29.60 -29.78
N MET A 793 2.02 -29.24 -29.03
CA MET A 793 2.52 -30.09 -27.94
C MET A 793 2.89 -29.26 -26.71
N LEU A 794 1.89 -28.76 -25.98
CA LEU A 794 2.08 -28.26 -24.62
C LEU A 794 0.84 -28.49 -23.76
N THR A 795 0.55 -29.74 -23.41
CA THR A 795 -0.03 -30.16 -22.11
C THR A 795 -0.02 -31.69 -22.01
N ARG A 796 1.13 -32.29 -21.73
CA ARG A 796 1.16 -33.62 -21.14
C ARG A 796 2.33 -33.76 -20.18
N SER A 797 2.05 -33.55 -18.91
CA SER A 797 2.92 -33.95 -17.80
C SER A 797 2.93 -35.48 -17.69
N ALA A 798 4.11 -36.00 -17.35
CA ALA A 798 4.47 -37.40 -17.34
C ALA A 798 3.62 -38.27 -16.40
N SER A 799 3.18 -39.43 -16.90
CA SER A 799 3.11 -40.67 -16.12
C SER A 799 3.92 -41.73 -16.85
N THR A 800 4.94 -42.23 -16.16
CA THR A 800 5.79 -43.34 -16.60
C THR A 800 5.06 -44.67 -16.38
N THR A 801 4.83 -45.43 -17.43
CA THR A 801 4.92 -46.91 -17.42
C THR A 801 5.12 -47.38 -18.87
N LYS A 802 6.09 -48.29 -19.05
CA LYS A 802 6.54 -48.85 -20.34
C LYS A 802 5.45 -49.74 -20.96
N PRO A 803 5.30 -49.80 -22.30
CA PRO A 803 4.49 -50.83 -22.94
C PRO A 803 5.34 -52.09 -23.18
N ILE A 804 4.73 -53.25 -22.93
CA ILE A 804 5.17 -54.57 -23.42
C ILE A 804 4.24 -54.91 -24.61
N ASP A 805 4.85 -55.44 -25.67
CA ASP A 805 4.24 -55.89 -26.91
C ASP A 805 3.14 -56.95 -26.72
N ALA A 806 2.05 -56.85 -27.49
CA ALA A 806 1.44 -57.98 -28.20
C ALA A 806 0.35 -57.52 -29.18
N CYS A 807 0.57 -57.86 -30.45
CA CYS A 807 -0.40 -57.89 -31.54
C CYS A 807 -1.47 -58.96 -31.28
N ILE A 808 -2.75 -58.72 -31.62
CA ILE A 808 -3.70 -59.71 -32.19
C ILE A 808 -4.89 -58.97 -32.83
N THR A 809 -5.37 -59.61 -33.89
CA THR A 809 -6.27 -59.25 -34.98
C THR A 809 -7.78 -59.28 -34.69
N SER A 810 -8.53 -58.69 -35.65
CA SER A 810 -9.87 -59.06 -36.16
C SER A 810 -11.15 -58.56 -35.48
N ALA A 811 -12.08 -58.16 -36.35
CA ALA A 811 -13.41 -57.56 -36.14
C ALA A 811 -14.50 -58.62 -35.84
N PRO A 812 -15.80 -58.32 -36.03
CA PRO A 812 -16.71 -57.46 -35.27
C PRO A 812 -17.82 -58.31 -34.61
N LEU A 813 -18.54 -57.83 -33.59
CA LEU A 813 -19.93 -58.25 -33.30
C LEU A 813 -20.62 -57.39 -32.24
N ALA A 814 -21.94 -57.36 -32.37
CA ALA A 814 -22.88 -56.40 -31.82
C ALA A 814 -23.35 -56.69 -30.39
N GLY A 815 -23.88 -55.63 -29.75
CA GLY A 815 -24.90 -55.70 -28.72
C GLY A 815 -24.41 -55.55 -27.28
N CYS A 816 -24.63 -54.37 -26.68
CA CYS A 816 -25.65 -54.17 -25.63
C CYS A 816 -25.59 -52.73 -25.10
N SER A 817 -26.75 -52.13 -24.88
CA SER A 817 -26.91 -50.76 -24.41
C SER A 817 -26.48 -50.59 -22.95
N SER A 818 -25.75 -49.52 -22.63
CA SER A 818 -25.78 -48.92 -21.28
C SER A 818 -25.37 -47.45 -21.38
N THR A 819 -26.37 -46.60 -21.23
CA THR A 819 -26.28 -45.16 -21.03
C THR A 819 -25.63 -44.85 -19.68
N TYR A 820 -24.47 -44.20 -19.67
CA TYR A 820 -24.00 -43.45 -18.52
C TYR A 820 -24.27 -41.96 -18.76
N PRO A 821 -25.11 -41.28 -17.97
CA PRO A 821 -25.30 -39.84 -18.06
C PRO A 821 -24.06 -39.13 -17.51
N LEU A 822 -23.46 -38.26 -18.32
CA LEU A 822 -22.50 -37.26 -17.86
C LEU A 822 -23.20 -36.25 -16.92
N PRO A 823 -22.53 -35.72 -15.88
CA PRO A 823 -23.19 -34.95 -14.84
C PRO A 823 -23.69 -33.59 -15.35
N ARG A 824 -24.95 -33.26 -15.01
CA ARG A 824 -25.53 -31.93 -15.16
C ARG A 824 -24.84 -30.95 -14.23
N ALA A 825 -24.23 -29.91 -14.79
CA ALA A 825 -23.65 -28.81 -14.04
C ALA A 825 -24.74 -27.82 -13.58
N THR A 826 -25.50 -28.19 -12.57
CA THR A 826 -26.38 -27.31 -11.78
C THR A 826 -26.50 -27.82 -10.35
N GLU A 827 -25.38 -27.92 -9.62
CA GLU A 827 -25.41 -27.99 -8.15
C GLU A 827 -24.27 -27.12 -7.61
N VAL A 828 -24.66 -26.00 -7.00
CA VAL A 828 -23.81 -25.25 -6.08
C VAL A 828 -23.97 -25.94 -4.74
N ASP A 829 -23.09 -26.89 -4.45
CA ASP A 829 -22.99 -27.47 -3.11
C ASP A 829 -21.83 -26.82 -2.37
N MET A 830 -22.19 -25.91 -1.46
CA MET A 830 -21.34 -25.44 -0.39
C MET A 830 -21.04 -26.61 0.56
N PHE A 831 -19.92 -27.30 0.38
CA PHE A 831 -19.39 -28.19 1.42
C PHE A 831 -18.35 -27.48 2.28
N ALA A 832 -18.87 -26.84 3.32
CA ALA A 832 -18.19 -26.75 4.60
C ALA A 832 -18.38 -28.08 5.34
N ARG A 833 -17.30 -28.85 5.53
CA ARG A 833 -16.91 -29.57 6.76
C ARG A 833 -15.93 -30.70 6.45
N SER A 834 -14.68 -30.47 6.80
CA SER A 834 -13.77 -31.52 7.27
C SER A 834 -13.31 -31.16 8.67
N LEU A 835 -14.22 -31.28 9.63
CA LEU A 835 -13.96 -31.65 11.03
C LEU A 835 -15.24 -32.28 11.54
N GLY A 836 -15.33 -33.61 11.43
CA GLY A 836 -16.22 -34.40 12.26
C GLY A 836 -15.44 -34.86 13.48
N PRO A 837 -15.90 -34.54 14.71
CA PRO A 837 -15.50 -35.26 15.90
C PRO A 837 -16.48 -36.43 16.14
N GLN A 838 -15.93 -37.59 16.50
CA GLN A 838 -16.70 -38.67 17.10
C GLN A 838 -17.09 -38.29 18.55
N SER A 839 -18.35 -38.57 18.92
CA SER A 839 -18.91 -38.94 20.25
C SER A 839 -18.36 -38.28 21.53
N SER A 840 -19.11 -37.87 22.55
CA SER A 840 -20.44 -38.20 23.08
C SER A 840 -20.87 -37.12 24.11
N ASP A 841 -22.15 -37.13 24.50
CA ASP A 841 -22.76 -36.45 25.66
C ASP A 841 -22.89 -34.91 25.55
N GLY A 842 -24.01 -34.23 25.78
CA GLY A 842 -25.35 -34.52 26.25
C GLY A 842 -26.07 -33.14 26.44
N ASN A 843 -27.40 -33.14 26.38
CA ASN A 843 -28.32 -32.02 26.66
C ASN A 843 -28.56 -30.93 25.59
N SER A 844 -29.55 -31.25 24.74
CA SER A 844 -30.70 -30.43 24.34
C SER A 844 -30.94 -29.13 25.12
N VAL A 845 -31.20 -28.02 24.42
CA VAL A 845 -32.50 -27.29 24.43
C VAL A 845 -32.56 -26.38 23.18
N LEU A 846 -33.26 -26.86 22.15
CA LEU A 846 -33.88 -26.02 21.11
C LEU A 846 -35.35 -25.85 21.55
N ALA A 847 -35.68 -24.67 22.05
CA ALA A 847 -37.06 -24.23 22.18
C ALA A 847 -37.12 -22.75 21.79
N ASN A 848 -38.19 -22.44 21.05
CA ASN A 848 -38.63 -21.11 20.63
C ASN A 848 -37.93 -20.59 19.38
N TYR A 849 -38.45 -20.98 18.21
CA TYR A 849 -39.02 -20.02 17.26
C TYR A 849 -39.91 -20.79 16.25
N ALA A 850 -41.19 -20.91 16.55
CA ALA A 850 -42.26 -21.17 15.59
C ALA A 850 -43.55 -20.48 16.05
N GLY A 851 -44.20 -19.78 15.12
CA GLY A 851 -45.46 -19.03 15.24
C GLY A 851 -45.38 -17.74 14.42
N CYS A 852 -45.76 -17.65 13.14
CA CYS A 852 -47.13 -17.65 12.55
C CYS A 852 -48.10 -16.78 13.36
N GLN A 853 -48.93 -15.85 12.87
CA GLN A 853 -49.48 -15.34 11.59
C GLN A 853 -50.02 -13.91 11.97
N THR A 854 -50.33 -12.90 11.13
CA THR A 854 -51.40 -12.68 10.13
C THR A 854 -51.43 -11.15 9.83
N LEU A 855 -51.74 -10.76 8.60
CA LEU A 855 -52.24 -9.42 8.16
C LEU A 855 -53.80 -9.39 8.32
N PRO A 856 -54.54 -8.24 8.32
CA PRO A 856 -54.51 -7.21 7.25
C PRO A 856 -54.84 -5.73 7.60
N ASP A 857 -54.52 -4.86 6.62
CA ASP A 857 -55.11 -3.59 6.16
C ASP A 857 -55.65 -2.50 7.12
N PHE A 858 -55.14 -1.26 6.98
CA PHE A 858 -55.84 -0.07 6.44
C PHE A 858 -54.97 1.21 6.57
N MET A 859 -55.00 2.08 5.55
CA MET A 859 -54.35 3.42 5.51
C MET A 859 -55.22 4.52 6.22
N PRO A 860 -54.95 5.84 6.06
CA PRO A 860 -54.06 6.69 6.86
C PRO A 860 -54.83 7.89 7.50
N LEU A 861 -54.29 8.66 8.47
CA LEU A 861 -54.65 10.09 8.68
C LEU A 861 -53.89 10.76 9.85
N GLY A 862 -53.33 11.95 9.52
CA GLY A 862 -53.29 13.23 10.26
C GLY A 862 -53.16 13.33 11.79
N GLY A 863 -52.37 14.32 12.23
CA GLY A 863 -52.62 15.03 13.49
C GLY A 863 -51.40 15.56 14.25
N LYS A 864 -51.20 16.87 14.23
CA LYS A 864 -50.52 17.67 15.28
C LYS A 864 -51.36 17.52 16.59
N SER A 865 -50.92 17.71 17.84
CA SER A 865 -50.11 18.77 18.44
C SER A 865 -49.79 18.43 19.91
N SER A 866 -48.79 19.12 20.44
CA SER A 866 -48.42 19.38 21.84
C SER A 866 -49.53 19.74 22.83
N THR A 867 -49.32 19.42 24.12
CA THR A 867 -49.39 20.30 25.33
C THR A 867 -48.88 19.52 26.56
N SER A 868 -47.72 19.87 27.16
CA SER A 868 -47.50 20.79 28.31
C SER A 868 -48.30 20.41 29.57
N SER A 869 -47.67 19.74 30.54
CA SER A 869 -47.08 20.31 31.78
C SER A 869 -48.08 21.00 32.72
N LEU A 870 -48.27 20.40 33.90
CA LEU A 870 -49.05 20.93 35.01
C LEU A 870 -48.23 21.97 35.82
N PHE A 871 -48.71 23.22 35.77
CA PHE A 871 -48.80 24.23 36.85
C PHE A 871 -47.56 24.45 37.75
N ASP A 872 -46.80 25.55 37.68
CA ASP A 872 -47.12 26.99 37.84
C ASP A 872 -48.04 27.34 39.04
N PHE A 873 -47.58 28.20 39.98
CA PHE A 873 -48.08 29.58 40.06
C PHE A 873 -47.45 30.48 41.15
N MET A 874 -47.49 31.80 40.84
CA MET A 874 -47.41 33.05 41.63
C MET A 874 -46.02 33.73 41.76
N ASP A 875 -45.80 35.01 41.41
CA ASP A 875 -46.73 36.05 40.92
C ASP A 875 -45.99 37.30 40.33
N GLN A 876 -46.69 37.98 39.39
CA GLN A 876 -46.71 39.43 39.05
C GLN A 876 -45.42 40.15 38.53
N SER A 877 -45.42 41.04 37.52
CA SER A 877 -46.49 41.71 36.76
C SER A 877 -45.93 42.55 35.57
N ALA A 878 -46.85 42.94 34.67
CA ALA A 878 -46.85 44.03 33.68
C ALA A 878 -46.21 43.78 32.29
N CYS A 879 -47.02 43.52 31.25
CA CYS A 879 -47.63 44.49 30.28
C CYS A 879 -46.62 44.86 29.16
N THR A 880 -46.89 44.81 27.85
CA THR A 880 -48.12 44.85 27.06
C THR A 880 -47.76 44.51 25.59
N ALA A 881 -48.67 43.80 24.90
CA ALA A 881 -49.16 43.98 23.52
C ALA A 881 -48.22 44.62 22.45
N SER A 882 -48.13 44.17 21.20
CA SER A 882 -49.17 43.65 20.30
C SER A 882 -48.55 43.38 18.92
N GLN A 883 -49.08 42.38 18.20
CA GLN A 883 -49.44 42.40 16.77
C GLN A 883 -48.33 42.69 15.72
N SER A 884 -48.23 42.06 14.57
CA SER A 884 -49.07 41.11 13.85
C SER A 884 -48.33 40.67 12.58
N SER A 885 -48.63 39.44 12.15
CA SER A 885 -48.94 39.04 10.76
C SER A 885 -47.95 39.27 9.61
N SER A 886 -47.65 38.12 8.97
CA SER A 886 -47.82 37.86 7.52
C SER A 886 -46.76 38.49 6.58
N VAL A 887 -46.38 37.95 5.42
CA VAL A 887 -46.78 36.80 4.60
C VAL A 887 -45.75 36.74 3.45
N LEU A 888 -45.46 35.52 2.97
CA LEU A 888 -45.03 35.09 1.61
C LEU A 888 -43.97 35.83 0.77
N ARG A 889 -43.13 34.98 0.14
CA ARG A 889 -42.63 35.04 -1.26
C ARG A 889 -41.66 36.18 -1.61
N GLU A 890 -40.75 36.11 -2.56
CA GLU A 890 -40.15 35.10 -3.46
C GLU A 890 -38.92 35.86 -4.05
N ALA A 891 -37.97 35.10 -4.61
CA ALA A 891 -37.14 35.50 -5.75
C ALA A 891 -36.05 36.60 -5.59
N SER A 892 -34.81 36.08 -5.61
CA SER A 892 -33.80 36.32 -6.67
C SER A 892 -32.99 37.63 -6.77
N VAL A 893 -31.71 37.39 -7.03
CA VAL A 893 -30.77 38.08 -7.94
C VAL A 893 -29.55 38.69 -7.24
N ASN A 894 -28.43 38.00 -7.48
CA ASN A 894 -27.05 38.42 -7.60
C ASN A 894 -26.75 39.91 -7.42
N LYS A 895 -25.76 40.20 -6.58
CA LYS A 895 -24.49 40.79 -7.07
C LYS A 895 -23.40 40.67 -6.01
N ASP A 896 -22.34 40.00 -6.43
CA ASP A 896 -20.99 40.20 -5.91
C ASP A 896 -20.57 41.68 -6.04
N GLU A 897 -19.49 42.02 -5.34
CA GLU A 897 -18.78 43.30 -5.32
C GLU A 897 -19.25 44.30 -4.25
N ASN A 898 -18.92 43.98 -2.99
CA ASN A 898 -18.43 45.00 -2.05
C ASN A 898 -17.63 44.41 -0.88
N LEU A 899 -16.93 43.29 -1.11
CA LEU A 899 -16.16 42.59 -0.07
C LEU A 899 -14.67 42.98 -0.03
N GLU A 900 -14.29 44.10 -0.64
CA GLU A 900 -12.90 44.57 -0.67
C GLU A 900 -12.67 45.96 -0.02
N VAL A 901 -13.69 46.54 0.62
CA VAL A 901 -13.57 47.87 1.28
C VAL A 901 -13.70 47.81 2.81
N LYS A 902 -13.71 46.63 3.44
CA LYS A 902 -13.77 46.51 4.92
C LYS A 902 -12.69 45.68 5.60
N LEU A 903 -11.63 45.31 4.87
CA LEU A 903 -10.51 44.53 5.44
C LEU A 903 -9.26 45.36 5.79
N LEU A 904 -9.41 46.66 6.03
CA LEU A 904 -8.37 47.47 6.67
C LEU A 904 -9.02 48.43 7.67
N GLN A 905 -9.03 48.05 8.96
CA GLN A 905 -8.71 48.90 10.13
C GLN A 905 -9.22 48.28 11.45
N GLY A 906 -8.30 48.08 12.40
CA GLY A 906 -8.55 48.36 13.83
C GLY A 906 -9.14 47.27 14.73
N ARG A 907 -8.25 46.56 15.45
CA ARG A 907 -8.46 45.88 16.76
C ARG A 907 -9.02 46.85 17.85
N PRO A 908 -9.18 46.45 19.14
CA PRO A 908 -9.80 45.25 19.75
C PRO A 908 -10.78 45.61 20.91
N THR A 909 -11.51 44.63 21.47
CA THR A 909 -11.54 44.26 22.92
C THR A 909 -12.88 43.67 23.42
N LYS A 910 -12.72 42.74 24.38
CA LYS A 910 -13.63 42.26 25.45
C LYS A 910 -14.47 40.98 25.22
N ARG A 911 -14.14 40.01 26.09
CA ARG A 911 -14.72 38.69 26.34
C ARG A 911 -16.08 38.77 27.07
N ILE A 912 -16.98 37.83 26.81
CA ILE A 912 -18.07 37.46 27.73
C ILE A 912 -18.02 35.94 28.00
N LYS A 913 -18.30 35.62 29.26
CA LYS A 913 -18.15 34.35 29.99
C LYS A 913 -19.23 33.32 29.65
N LEU A 914 -18.85 32.03 29.69
CA LEU A 914 -19.77 30.90 29.88
C LEU A 914 -19.72 30.43 31.35
N LEU A 915 -20.89 30.27 31.96
CA LEU A 915 -21.11 29.72 33.30
C LEU A 915 -21.13 28.18 33.26
N ARG A 916 -20.56 27.57 34.30
CA ARG A 916 -20.58 26.12 34.61
C ARG A 916 -21.83 25.76 35.44
N PRO A 917 -22.21 24.47 35.50
CA PRO A 917 -22.85 23.90 36.67
C PRO A 917 -21.83 23.30 37.65
N GLU A 918 -22.08 23.54 38.93
CA GLU A 918 -21.58 22.91 40.17
C GLU A 918 -22.08 21.44 40.27
N ALA A 919 -21.61 20.50 41.11
CA ALA A 919 -20.57 20.38 42.13
C ALA A 919 -20.37 18.85 42.37
N GLU A 920 -19.19 18.42 42.84
CA GLU A 920 -19.04 17.77 44.15
C GLU A 920 -17.63 17.19 44.43
N LYS A 921 -17.19 17.51 45.66
CA LYS A 921 -16.30 16.78 46.60
C LYS A 921 -14.78 16.78 46.41
N LEU A 922 -14.15 17.48 47.36
CA LEU A 922 -12.73 17.54 47.71
C LEU A 922 -12.30 16.28 48.50
N SER A 923 -11.21 15.64 48.07
CA SER A 923 -10.24 15.00 48.97
C SER A 923 -8.89 14.87 48.25
N GLY A 924 -7.83 15.45 48.82
CA GLY A 924 -6.46 15.44 48.28
C GLY A 924 -5.84 16.84 48.21
N SER A 925 -4.63 16.98 48.77
CA SER A 925 -3.83 18.21 48.98
C SER A 925 -3.97 19.32 47.92
N PRO A 926 -4.07 20.61 48.29
CA PRO A 926 -4.36 21.66 47.33
C PRO A 926 -3.08 22.17 46.68
N PHE A 927 -2.73 21.64 45.50
CA PHE A 927 -1.81 22.34 44.59
C PHE A 927 -2.61 23.42 43.84
N PHE A 928 -2.41 24.67 44.23
CA PHE A 928 -3.09 25.80 43.60
C PHE A 928 -2.31 26.26 42.35
N SER A 929 -2.75 25.85 41.16
CA SER A 929 -2.18 26.29 39.89
C SER A 929 -2.71 27.65 39.42
N ASP A 930 -3.87 28.09 39.91
CA ASP A 930 -4.54 29.33 39.52
C ASP A 930 -4.60 30.35 40.69
N PRO A 931 -4.02 31.56 40.53
CA PRO A 931 -4.04 32.65 41.52
C PRO A 931 -5.43 33.02 42.06
N LEU A 932 -6.45 33.01 41.20
CA LEU A 932 -7.81 33.41 41.59
C LEU A 932 -8.47 32.36 42.49
N THR A 933 -8.22 31.09 42.19
CA THR A 933 -8.68 29.95 43.00
C THR A 933 -7.97 29.91 44.36
N TYR A 934 -6.65 30.15 44.39
CA TYR A 934 -5.88 30.28 45.63
C TYR A 934 -6.40 31.40 46.54
N VAL A 935 -6.58 32.61 46.01
CA VAL A 935 -7.04 33.76 46.80
C VAL A 935 -8.47 33.56 47.32
N LYS A 936 -9.35 32.92 46.54
CA LYS A 936 -10.70 32.57 47.00
C LYS A 936 -10.68 31.55 48.14
N ALA A 937 -9.83 30.53 48.05
CA ALA A 937 -9.66 29.52 49.10
C ALA A 937 -9.09 30.16 50.37
N VAL A 938 -8.00 30.95 50.27
CA VAL A 938 -7.41 31.68 51.40
C VAL A 938 -8.43 32.62 52.05
N LYS A 939 -9.17 33.39 51.25
CA LYS A 939 -10.19 34.32 51.77
C LYS A 939 -11.26 33.57 52.54
N SER A 940 -11.81 32.48 51.98
CA SER A 940 -12.84 31.66 52.62
C SER A 940 -12.34 31.05 53.93
N THR A 941 -11.14 30.47 53.95
CA THR A 941 -10.54 29.85 55.13
C THR A 941 -10.23 30.88 56.21
N LEU A 942 -9.62 32.02 55.87
CA LEU A 942 -9.31 33.06 56.84
C LEU A 942 -10.57 33.77 57.37
N THR A 943 -11.63 33.94 56.55
CA THR A 943 -12.93 34.45 57.08
C THR A 943 -13.62 33.48 58.02
N LYS A 944 -13.45 32.16 57.83
CA LYS A 944 -13.97 31.15 58.76
C LYS A 944 -13.18 31.17 60.07
N ILE A 945 -11.86 31.22 60.00
CA ILE A 945 -10.98 31.33 61.19
C ILE A 945 -11.23 32.64 61.96
N ASP A 946 -11.44 33.76 61.26
CA ASP A 946 -11.78 35.06 61.88
C ASP A 946 -13.23 35.09 62.44
N SER A 947 -14.10 34.14 62.06
CA SER A 947 -15.47 34.02 62.61
C SER A 947 -15.54 33.20 63.90
N GLU A 948 -14.55 32.33 64.15
CA GLU A 948 -14.44 31.50 65.36
C GLU A 948 -13.67 32.22 66.49
N HIS A 949 -12.85 33.22 66.16
CA HIS A 949 -12.18 34.11 67.13
C HIS A 949 -12.36 35.59 66.69
N PRO A 950 -13.09 36.43 67.45
CA PRO A 950 -13.46 37.77 67.00
C PRO A 950 -12.27 38.73 67.14
N GLY A 951 -11.39 38.69 66.13
CA GLY A 951 -10.22 39.56 66.05
C GLY A 951 -9.96 40.14 64.65
N GLY A 952 -10.51 39.55 63.58
CA GLY A 952 -10.44 40.08 62.19
C GLY A 952 -9.04 40.48 61.69
N LEU A 953 -7.99 40.05 62.39
CA LEU A 953 -6.62 40.53 62.23
C LEU A 953 -5.92 39.74 61.13
N LYS A 954 -6.13 38.42 61.02
CA LYS A 954 -5.35 37.54 60.13
C LYS A 954 -5.62 37.81 58.65
N LEU A 955 -6.88 38.02 58.24
CA LEU A 955 -7.19 38.37 56.85
C LEU A 955 -6.70 39.78 56.47
N ARG A 956 -6.71 40.73 57.41
CA ARG A 956 -6.16 42.09 57.19
C ARG A 956 -4.64 42.05 57.08
N THR A 957 -3.95 41.32 57.96
CA THR A 957 -2.49 41.15 57.93
C THR A 957 -2.02 40.41 56.67
N PHE A 958 -2.78 39.42 56.18
CA PHE A 958 -2.51 38.77 54.90
C PHE A 958 -2.58 39.74 53.72
N LYS A 959 -3.64 40.57 53.67
CA LYS A 959 -3.77 41.60 52.63
C LYS A 959 -2.63 42.62 52.69
N GLN A 960 -2.24 43.06 53.88
CA GLN A 960 -1.11 43.97 54.07
C GLN A 960 0.23 43.35 53.64
N ALA A 961 0.50 42.08 53.96
CA ALA A 961 1.72 41.40 53.55
C ALA A 961 1.83 41.29 52.02
N MET A 962 0.75 40.93 51.34
CA MET A 962 0.71 40.86 49.88
C MET A 962 0.79 42.24 49.21
N GLN A 963 0.24 43.27 49.85
CA GLN A 963 0.31 44.65 49.36
C GLN A 963 1.73 45.22 49.48
N SER A 964 2.42 45.01 50.61
CA SER A 964 3.82 45.41 50.78
C SER A 964 4.76 44.73 49.77
N TYR A 965 4.53 43.45 49.45
CA TYR A 965 5.30 42.75 48.41
C TYR A 965 5.04 43.31 46.99
N ARG A 966 3.79 43.68 46.67
CA ARG A 966 3.48 44.30 45.37
C ARG A 966 4.08 45.69 45.21
N GLU A 967 4.07 46.50 46.27
CA GLU A 967 4.70 47.83 46.28
C GLU A 967 6.23 47.74 46.19
N TYR A 968 6.82 46.65 46.68
CA TYR A 968 8.23 46.35 46.48
C TYR A 968 8.54 46.01 45.02
N ILE A 969 7.79 45.07 44.40
CA ILE A 969 7.98 44.72 42.98
C ILE A 969 7.84 45.95 42.07
N SER A 970 6.90 46.86 42.36
CA SER A 970 6.71 48.05 41.52
C SER A 970 7.83 49.09 41.63
N LYS A 971 8.76 48.95 42.58
CA LYS A 971 9.93 49.83 42.77
C LYS A 971 11.25 49.21 42.28
N ILE A 972 11.22 47.98 41.77
CA ILE A 972 12.41 47.29 41.25
C ILE A 972 12.81 47.88 39.89
N THR A 973 14.01 48.47 39.81
CA THR A 973 14.69 48.81 38.54
C THR A 973 15.59 47.66 38.09
N PRO A 974 15.94 47.56 36.79
CA PRO A 974 16.70 46.42 36.23
C PRO A 974 18.09 46.18 36.85
N GLU A 975 18.62 47.12 37.63
CA GLU A 975 19.96 47.05 38.23
C GLU A 975 19.98 46.71 39.74
N SER A 976 18.84 46.34 40.34
CA SER A 976 18.82 45.97 41.77
C SER A 976 19.49 44.62 42.07
N SER A 977 20.32 44.57 43.12
CA SER A 977 21.16 43.43 43.46
C SER A 977 20.36 42.22 43.98
N ALA A 978 20.77 41.01 43.59
CA ALA A 978 20.10 39.76 43.94
C ALA A 978 19.90 39.56 45.46
N SER A 979 20.78 40.12 46.30
CA SER A 979 20.69 40.02 47.76
C SER A 979 19.51 40.78 48.37
N ALA A 980 19.06 41.88 47.74
CA ALA A 980 17.90 42.65 48.22
C ALA A 980 16.58 41.89 47.97
N ASN A 981 16.50 41.16 46.85
CA ASN A 981 15.34 40.36 46.47
C ASN A 981 15.13 39.18 47.44
N VAL A 982 16.21 38.51 47.85
CA VAL A 982 16.14 37.37 48.79
C VAL A 982 15.59 37.81 50.16
N SER A 983 16.07 38.94 50.70
CA SER A 983 15.65 39.43 52.03
C SER A 983 14.15 39.77 52.09
N GLN A 984 13.59 40.34 51.02
CA GLN A 984 12.16 40.69 50.96
C GLN A 984 11.26 39.45 50.78
N VAL A 985 11.74 38.44 50.04
CA VAL A 985 11.05 37.15 49.87
C VAL A 985 11.05 36.37 51.18
N GLU A 986 12.14 36.39 51.95
CA GLU A 986 12.20 35.83 53.31
C GLU A 986 11.27 36.55 54.29
N ALA A 987 11.17 37.88 54.21
CA ALA A 987 10.26 38.67 55.04
C ALA A 987 8.79 38.35 54.74
N LEU A 988 8.44 38.16 53.47
CA LEU A 988 7.11 37.71 53.06
C LEU A 988 6.82 36.30 53.58
N HIS A 989 7.76 35.36 53.42
CA HIS A 989 7.62 33.98 53.91
C HIS A 989 7.37 33.94 55.42
N LYS A 990 8.14 34.68 56.21
CA LYS A 990 7.95 34.76 57.68
C LYS A 990 6.58 35.31 58.06
N ARG A 991 6.08 36.33 57.35
CA ARG A 991 4.73 36.88 57.57
C ARG A 991 3.62 35.91 57.18
N LEU A 992 3.81 35.11 56.14
CA LEU A 992 2.83 34.09 55.74
C LEU A 992 2.80 32.92 56.74
N CYS A 993 3.95 32.49 57.24
CA CYS A 993 4.04 31.47 58.29
C CYS A 993 3.38 31.91 59.60
N SER A 994 3.49 33.20 59.98
CA SER A 994 2.81 33.69 61.17
C SER A 994 1.28 33.73 61.02
N ILE A 995 0.78 33.99 59.81
CA ILE A 995 -0.66 33.98 59.49
C ILE A 995 -1.22 32.55 59.46
N PHE A 996 -0.50 31.62 58.82
CA PHE A 996 -0.90 30.22 58.62
C PHE A 996 -0.12 29.27 59.52
N SER A 997 -0.15 29.56 60.82
CA SER A 997 0.63 28.88 61.85
C SER A 997 0.02 27.54 62.31
N SER A 998 -1.14 27.13 61.78
CA SER A 998 -1.76 25.84 62.08
C SER A 998 -1.44 24.77 61.02
N PRO A 999 -1.29 23.49 61.42
CA PRO A 999 -0.89 22.42 60.50
C PRO A 999 -1.85 22.24 59.31
N GLU A 1000 -3.15 22.47 59.53
CA GLU A 1000 -4.19 22.41 58.48
C GLU A 1000 -4.11 23.57 57.47
N THR A 1001 -3.47 24.69 57.82
CA THR A 1001 -3.33 25.87 56.95
C THR A 1001 -1.92 26.05 56.38
N SER A 1002 -0.95 25.24 56.82
CA SER A 1002 0.44 25.27 56.38
C SER A 1002 0.61 25.10 54.86
N SER A 1003 -0.27 24.32 54.21
CA SER A 1003 -0.26 24.13 52.74
C SER A 1003 -0.60 25.40 51.95
N PHE A 1004 -1.20 26.42 52.59
CA PHE A 1004 -1.41 27.71 51.93
C PHE A 1004 -0.11 28.50 51.78
N VAL A 1005 0.88 28.32 52.67
CA VAL A 1005 2.18 29.01 52.56
C VAL A 1005 2.90 28.60 51.28
N SER A 1006 2.93 27.31 50.95
CA SER A 1006 3.51 26.81 49.70
C SER A 1006 2.68 27.23 48.47
N GLY A 1007 1.35 27.31 48.61
CA GLY A 1007 0.44 27.83 47.59
C GLY A 1007 0.65 29.30 47.21
N ALA A 1008 1.29 30.11 48.07
CA ALA A 1008 1.58 31.52 47.78
C ALA A 1008 2.54 31.73 46.59
N THR A 1009 3.28 30.70 46.20
CA THR A 1009 4.17 30.69 45.01
C THR A 1009 3.46 31.07 43.71
N CYS A 1010 2.14 30.80 43.60
CA CYS A 1010 1.36 31.19 42.42
C CYS A 1010 1.16 32.72 42.32
N LEU A 1011 1.38 33.48 43.40
CA LEU A 1011 1.22 34.94 43.46
C LEU A 1011 2.54 35.73 43.35
N LEU A 1012 3.69 35.04 43.33
CA LEU A 1012 5.02 35.67 43.30
C LEU A 1012 5.48 35.98 41.85
N HIS A 1013 6.32 37.02 41.71
CA HIS A 1013 6.94 37.34 40.43
C HIS A 1013 7.87 36.19 39.98
N PRO A 1014 7.98 35.87 38.67
CA PRO A 1014 8.76 34.72 38.20
C PRO A 1014 10.22 34.67 38.69
N SER A 1015 10.87 35.82 38.86
CA SER A 1015 12.24 35.93 39.40
C SER A 1015 12.38 35.50 40.86
N ASP A 1016 11.31 35.58 41.64
CA ASP A 1016 11.33 35.43 43.10
C ASP A 1016 10.90 34.02 43.55
N LYS A 1017 10.25 33.28 42.63
CA LYS A 1017 9.80 31.90 42.84
C LYS A 1017 10.90 30.92 43.25
N PRO A 1018 12.10 30.88 42.62
CA PRO A 1018 13.14 29.93 43.01
C PRO A 1018 13.63 30.16 44.44
N TYR A 1019 13.78 31.43 44.86
CA TYR A 1019 14.21 31.76 46.22
C TYR A 1019 13.16 31.37 47.28
N PHE A 1020 11.87 31.58 47.00
CA PHE A 1020 10.81 31.16 47.90
C PHE A 1020 10.73 29.62 48.03
N HIS A 1021 11.01 28.90 46.94
CA HIS A 1021 11.05 27.43 46.95
C HIS A 1021 12.24 26.89 47.75
N GLU A 1022 13.40 27.55 47.67
CA GLU A 1022 14.59 27.19 48.45
C GLU A 1022 14.36 27.38 49.96
N ILE A 1023 13.66 28.44 50.37
CA ILE A 1023 13.30 28.69 51.78
C ILE A 1023 12.39 27.58 52.33
N LEU A 1024 11.41 27.12 51.54
CA LEU A 1024 10.52 26.02 51.93
C LEU A 1024 11.27 24.68 52.10
N GLN A 1025 12.31 24.44 51.30
CA GLN A 1025 13.13 23.22 51.38
C GLN A 1025 14.11 23.22 52.56
N ARG A 1026 14.60 24.41 52.99
CA ARG A 1026 15.51 24.49 54.15
C ARG A 1026 14.81 24.17 55.48
N GLN A 1027 13.53 24.48 55.62
CA GLN A 1027 12.77 24.22 56.87
C GLN A 1027 12.34 22.76 57.06
N THR A 1028 12.46 21.89 56.05
CA THR A 1028 12.09 20.47 56.15
C THR A 1028 13.24 19.55 56.55
N ARG A 1029 14.46 20.08 56.78
CA ARG A 1029 15.69 19.31 57.03
C ARG A 1029 16.18 19.28 58.49
N GLU A 1030 15.54 19.97 59.44
CA GLU A 1030 15.95 19.97 60.86
C GLU A 1030 14.85 19.35 61.73
N GLU A 1031 15.04 18.10 62.18
CA GLU A 1031 14.58 17.53 63.48
C GLU A 1031 15.29 16.16 63.73
N PRO A 1032 15.79 15.86 64.95
CA PRO A 1032 16.67 14.72 65.24
C PRO A 1032 16.05 13.60 66.12
N ASP A 1033 16.87 12.56 66.33
CA ASP A 1033 16.89 11.58 67.43
C ASP A 1033 16.42 10.13 67.18
N GLY A 1034 17.35 9.22 67.45
CA GLY A 1034 17.19 7.77 67.40
C GLY A 1034 17.00 7.13 68.76
N ARG A 1035 16.66 5.83 68.75
CA ARG A 1035 17.01 4.85 69.79
C ARG A 1035 16.88 3.42 69.26
N SER A 1036 17.87 2.63 69.63
CA SER A 1036 18.16 1.23 69.29
C SER A 1036 17.28 0.20 70.01
N GLN A 1037 16.87 -0.87 69.32
CA GLN A 1037 16.79 -2.24 69.88
C GLN A 1037 17.13 -3.29 68.81
N GLN A 1038 18.06 -4.19 69.15
CA GLN A 1038 18.40 -5.39 68.39
C GLN A 1038 17.35 -6.50 68.61
N ALA A 1039 16.87 -7.12 67.53
CA ALA A 1039 16.43 -8.52 67.54
C ALA A 1039 16.51 -9.13 66.14
N SER A 1040 17.12 -10.30 66.07
CA SER A 1040 17.33 -11.14 64.88
C SER A 1040 16.03 -11.59 64.20
N LYS A 1041 16.07 -11.71 62.86
CA LYS A 1041 15.52 -12.78 61.98
C LYS A 1041 14.68 -12.27 60.79
N LYS A 1042 15.08 -12.79 59.62
CA LYS A 1042 14.37 -12.86 58.33
C LYS A 1042 14.19 -11.53 57.59
N GLY A 1043 14.89 -11.41 56.46
CA GLY A 1043 14.79 -10.26 55.56
C GLY A 1043 13.39 -10.10 54.97
N PRO A 1044 12.90 -8.86 54.80
CA PRO A 1044 11.66 -8.63 54.09
C PRO A 1044 11.94 -8.53 52.60
N SER A 1045 11.32 -9.45 51.85
CA SER A 1045 10.98 -9.24 50.45
C SER A 1045 10.22 -7.92 50.31
N THR A 1046 10.84 -6.91 49.71
CA THR A 1046 10.17 -5.64 49.38
C THR A 1046 9.27 -5.84 48.16
N SER A 1047 8.04 -6.30 48.42
CA SER A 1047 6.96 -6.20 47.44
C SER A 1047 6.58 -4.72 47.27
N VAL A 1048 7.05 -4.09 46.19
CA VAL A 1048 6.69 -2.71 45.84
C VAL A 1048 5.22 -2.69 45.45
N LYS A 1049 4.39 -1.98 46.24
CA LYS A 1049 2.98 -1.76 45.95
C LYS A 1049 2.84 -0.55 45.02
N CYS A 1050 1.93 -0.64 44.05
CA CYS A 1050 1.61 0.48 43.18
C CYS A 1050 1.09 1.67 44.01
N SER A 1051 1.70 2.85 43.86
CA SER A 1051 1.34 4.06 44.62
C SER A 1051 -0.07 4.59 44.33
N LYS A 1052 -0.73 4.11 43.26
CA LYS A 1052 -2.13 4.46 42.92
C LYS A 1052 -3.18 3.43 43.34
N CYS A 1053 -2.86 2.14 43.45
CA CYS A 1053 -3.86 1.10 43.76
C CYS A 1053 -3.47 0.10 44.87
N GLY A 1054 -2.21 0.07 45.32
CA GLY A 1054 -1.81 -0.65 46.54
C GLY A 1054 -1.63 -2.18 46.45
N GLU A 1055 -1.83 -2.83 45.29
CA GLU A 1055 -1.71 -4.30 45.17
C GLU A 1055 -0.30 -4.81 44.74
N CYS A 1056 0.08 -6.04 45.17
CA CYS A 1056 1.26 -6.82 44.75
C CYS A 1056 1.02 -8.33 45.03
N PRO A 1057 1.62 -9.33 44.31
CA PRO A 1057 2.69 -9.20 43.31
C PRO A 1057 2.41 -9.79 41.91
N ALA A 1058 3.07 -9.14 40.94
CA ALA A 1058 3.42 -9.67 39.63
C ALA A 1058 4.38 -10.85 39.76
N ARG A 1059 4.19 -11.93 38.99
CA ARG A 1059 5.10 -13.09 38.99
C ARG A 1059 6.43 -12.81 38.26
N THR A 1060 6.51 -11.77 37.42
CA THR A 1060 7.74 -11.27 36.77
C THR A 1060 7.65 -9.76 36.46
N PRO A 1061 8.78 -9.04 36.28
CA PRO A 1061 8.80 -7.58 35.97
C PRO A 1061 8.10 -7.17 34.66
N LEU A 1062 7.64 -8.16 33.89
CA LEU A 1062 7.10 -8.02 32.55
C LEU A 1062 5.60 -8.33 32.48
N VAL A 1063 4.99 -8.74 33.59
CA VAL A 1063 3.55 -9.03 33.69
C VAL A 1063 3.02 -8.63 35.07
N SER A 1064 2.26 -7.54 35.18
CA SER A 1064 1.45 -7.23 36.38
C SER A 1064 -0.04 -7.08 36.04
N ALA A 1065 -0.90 -7.47 36.98
CA ALA A 1065 -2.37 -7.43 36.89
C ALA A 1065 -2.99 -6.04 37.17
N CYS A 1066 -2.20 -4.97 37.14
CA CYS A 1066 -2.67 -3.62 37.44
C CYS A 1066 -3.28 -2.94 36.21
N LYS A 1067 -4.52 -2.44 36.33
CA LYS A 1067 -5.27 -1.75 35.25
C LYS A 1067 -4.84 -0.29 34.99
N HIS A 1068 -3.83 0.22 35.68
CA HIS A 1068 -3.27 1.56 35.43
C HIS A 1068 -1.93 1.43 34.71
N VAL A 1069 -1.98 1.52 33.37
CA VAL A 1069 -0.87 1.53 32.39
C VAL A 1069 0.15 0.39 32.62
N ALA A 1070 0.05 -0.65 31.78
CA ALA A 1070 0.85 -1.89 31.80
C ALA A 1070 2.28 -1.68 32.36
N CYS A 1071 2.65 -2.42 33.41
CA CYS A 1071 3.42 -1.85 34.53
C CYS A 1071 4.68 -1.05 34.20
N PHE A 1072 4.62 0.18 34.69
CA PHE A 1072 5.56 1.28 34.54
C PHE A 1072 6.14 1.71 35.90
N GLY A 1073 6.00 0.95 37.00
CA GLY A 1073 6.44 1.41 38.33
C GLY A 1073 7.85 2.04 38.33
N CYS A 1074 8.70 1.56 37.42
CA CYS A 1074 10.08 1.98 37.16
C CYS A 1074 10.28 2.99 36.02
N TRP A 1075 9.43 3.01 34.99
CA TRP A 1075 9.62 3.91 33.84
C TRP A 1075 9.49 5.39 34.26
N ARG A 1076 8.83 5.65 35.41
CA ARG A 1076 8.68 6.99 35.98
C ARG A 1076 9.91 7.48 36.75
N THR A 1077 10.57 6.62 37.52
CA THR A 1077 11.78 7.01 38.27
C THR A 1077 12.94 7.33 37.31
N ILE A 1078 13.00 6.61 36.18
CA ILE A 1078 14.07 6.74 35.17
C ILE A 1078 13.98 8.07 34.38
N ILE A 1079 12.77 8.61 34.17
CA ILE A 1079 12.62 9.94 33.53
C ILE A 1079 12.75 11.08 34.55
N GLU A 1080 12.46 10.83 35.83
CA GLU A 1080 12.36 11.88 36.85
C GLU A 1080 13.66 12.12 37.66
N GLU A 1081 14.66 11.22 37.67
CA GLU A 1081 15.97 11.46 38.33
C GLU A 1081 17.10 11.96 37.40
N GLN A 1082 16.95 11.86 36.08
CA GLN A 1082 17.87 12.39 35.06
C GLN A 1082 17.02 12.92 33.89
N GLY A 1083 16.97 14.21 33.54
CA GLY A 1083 18.11 15.13 33.55
C GLY A 1083 19.09 14.72 32.49
#